data_AF-A0A1T4MDA3-F1
#
_entry.id   AF-A0A1T4MDA3-F1
#
_cell.length_a   1.000
_cell.length_b   1.000
_cell.length_c   1.000
_cell.angle_alpha   90.00
_cell.angle_beta   90.00
_cell.angle_gamma   90.00
#
_symmetry.space_group_name_H-M   'P 1'
#
loop_
_entity.id
_entity.type
_entity.pdbx_description
1 polymer ?
#
loop_
_entity_poly.entity_id
_entity_poly.type
_entity_poly.pdbx_seq_one_letter_code
_entity_poly.pdbx_strand_id
1 'polypeptide(L)'
;MASSIVDKSRRNDRLAAWLIKAGGLFVIVAVIGILLLIANVALPLFYSPSAEKLADVPAELQSLVASDASGTHQTRELGEKGNISVRLLPDNRIDVQRKMIEKDLLGNEKVSQQSYQLSDSLPGAISAVWLGRKGQNLYAATANGWLVRWDLADEGQGRLVETVEAFKDHRKITALTTLLGDTSLAVGDAKGQITTWMPVRKPGSGEDKQLTLIHHLPGFMQPVQRLVASPRDKSLAAFDAAGTIKLLHMTSERLLLELKAGSGVAAAAFADNGRKLVVAGSDGKVSVWKLSIPHPEVSFSTLFGKVWYEGYDKPEYVWQSSAATDDFEAKISLMPLIFGTFKATLFAMLFAVPLALLGALYTSQFMSSTLKGRIKPAVEIMAAVPSVVIGFLAGLWLAPLMDKNLLMLFLAVVIVPAMLLIAVFSWKAVADTAVGRRLKGYEFICMMPVVLLGLWLSGLIAPPLEATLFGADLKQWLYSSLGVRYDQRNSIIIAIALGFAVIPIIFTIAEDALSNVPRNLAAASLALGASRWQTAWRVILPSALPGVFSAIMIGFGRAVGETMIVLMATGNTPIMSWSLFNGLRSLSANIAVEIPEAPLFGTLYRTLFLSAVLLFVLTFIINTAAELLRQRFRKKYGRY
;
A
#
# COMPACT_ATOMS: atom_id res chain seq x y z
N MET A 1 -5.70 11.97 68.79
CA MET A 1 -5.35 12.76 67.58
C MET A 1 -4.50 11.98 66.58
N ALA A 2 -3.45 11.26 66.99
CA ALA A 2 -2.60 10.51 66.04
C ALA A 2 -3.31 9.35 65.29
N SER A 3 -4.23 8.62 65.94
CA SER A 3 -4.96 7.51 65.31
C SER A 3 -5.90 7.97 64.19
N SER A 4 -6.61 9.09 64.37
CA SER A 4 -7.55 9.60 63.36
C SER A 4 -6.85 10.14 62.11
N ILE A 5 -5.58 10.57 62.23
CA ILE A 5 -4.76 11.02 61.09
C ILE A 5 -4.29 9.82 60.26
N VAL A 6 -3.87 8.73 60.94
CA VAL A 6 -3.45 7.48 60.28
C VAL A 6 -4.63 6.82 59.55
N ASP A 7 -5.82 6.79 60.16
CA ASP A 7 -7.02 6.23 59.50
C ASP A 7 -7.48 7.07 58.31
N LYS A 8 -7.35 8.40 58.39
CA LYS A 8 -7.63 9.32 57.27
C LYS A 8 -6.63 9.12 56.13
N SER A 9 -5.35 8.94 56.43
CA SER A 9 -4.31 8.63 55.43
C SER A 9 -4.56 7.27 54.76
N ARG A 10 -4.84 6.20 55.52
CA ARG A 10 -5.17 4.88 54.96
C ARG A 10 -6.44 4.90 54.09
N ARG A 11 -7.44 5.69 54.48
CA ARG A 11 -8.65 5.88 53.66
C ARG A 11 -8.34 6.60 52.35
N ASN A 12 -7.51 7.65 52.40
CA ASN A 12 -7.07 8.38 51.22
C ASN A 12 -6.22 7.51 50.28
N ASP A 13 -5.32 6.68 50.82
CA ASP A 13 -4.51 5.74 50.02
C ASP A 13 -5.39 4.69 49.32
N ARG A 14 -6.41 4.17 50.01
CA ARG A 14 -7.40 3.24 49.42
C ARG A 14 -8.23 3.92 48.33
N LEU A 15 -8.67 5.16 48.57
CA LEU A 15 -9.39 5.95 47.57
C LEU A 15 -8.52 6.24 46.35
N ALA A 16 -7.25 6.62 46.54
CA ALA A 16 -6.31 6.85 45.46
C ALA A 16 -6.05 5.58 44.64
N ALA A 17 -5.81 4.44 45.30
CA ALA A 17 -5.63 3.16 44.64
C ALA A 17 -6.88 2.72 43.86
N TRP A 18 -8.07 2.97 44.41
CA TRP A 18 -9.34 2.71 43.73
C TRP A 18 -9.53 3.62 42.51
N LEU A 19 -9.27 4.92 42.65
CA LEU A 19 -9.33 5.88 41.54
C LEU A 19 -8.36 5.53 40.41
N ILE A 20 -7.12 5.12 40.71
CA ILE A 20 -6.15 4.69 39.71
C ILE A 20 -6.63 3.45 38.97
N LYS A 21 -7.15 2.45 39.69
CA LYS A 21 -7.69 1.23 39.08
C LYS A 21 -8.94 1.50 38.24
N ALA A 22 -9.86 2.31 38.75
CA ALA A 22 -11.09 2.70 38.04
C ALA A 22 -10.78 3.52 36.79
N GLY A 23 -9.87 4.49 36.89
CA GLY A 23 -9.39 5.28 35.75
C GLY A 23 -8.69 4.42 34.70
N GLY A 24 -7.81 3.51 35.12
CA GLY A 24 -7.15 2.56 34.22
C GLY A 24 -8.15 1.65 33.50
N LEU A 25 -9.13 1.09 34.23
CA LEU A 25 -10.20 0.29 33.63
C LEU A 25 -11.04 1.11 32.64
N PHE A 26 -11.38 2.36 32.98
CA PHE A 26 -12.12 3.26 32.10
C PHE A 26 -11.37 3.51 30.78
N VAL A 27 -10.06 3.77 30.83
CA VAL A 27 -9.23 3.94 29.61
C VAL A 27 -9.25 2.68 28.76
N ILE A 28 -9.11 1.50 29.36
CA ILE A 28 -9.15 0.22 28.64
C ILE A 28 -10.52 0.03 27.96
N VAL A 29 -11.61 0.26 28.69
CA VAL A 29 -12.97 0.16 28.13
C VAL A 29 -13.19 1.16 27.00
N ALA A 30 -12.70 2.40 27.14
CA ALA A 30 -12.80 3.42 26.09
C ALA A 30 -12.01 3.03 24.84
N VAL A 31 -10.77 2.53 24.99
CA VAL A 31 -9.95 2.06 23.87
C VAL A 31 -10.60 0.87 23.16
N ILE A 32 -11.13 -0.09 23.91
CA ILE A 32 -11.89 -1.22 23.35
C ILE A 32 -13.15 -0.71 22.63
N GLY A 33 -13.88 0.24 23.21
CA GLY A 33 -15.06 0.84 22.58
C GLY A 33 -14.74 1.53 21.26
N ILE A 34 -13.65 2.30 21.19
CA ILE A 34 -13.15 2.92 19.95
C ILE A 34 -12.80 1.84 18.93
N LEU A 35 -12.08 0.79 19.34
CA LEU A 35 -11.72 -0.31 18.45
C LEU A 35 -12.95 -1.02 17.89
N LEU A 36 -13.95 -1.30 18.73
CA LEU A 36 -15.21 -1.92 18.30
C LEU A 36 -15.98 -1.01 17.34
N LEU A 37 -15.99 0.30 17.56
CA LEU A 37 -16.59 1.26 16.64
C LEU A 37 -15.90 1.21 15.27
N ILE A 38 -14.56 1.29 15.25
CA ILE A 38 -13.79 1.26 14.01
C ILE A 38 -13.99 -0.09 13.29
N ALA A 39 -13.95 -1.19 14.03
CA ALA A 39 -14.19 -2.53 13.49
C ALA A 39 -15.59 -2.69 12.92
N ASN A 40 -16.62 -2.13 13.57
CA ASN A 40 -18.00 -2.16 13.08
C ASN A 40 -18.17 -1.46 11.72
N VAL A 41 -17.38 -0.41 11.46
CA VAL A 41 -17.36 0.26 10.15
C VAL A 41 -16.64 -0.57 9.09
N ALA A 42 -15.59 -1.30 9.46
CA ALA A 42 -14.80 -2.12 8.55
C ALA A 42 -15.44 -3.49 8.21
N LEU A 43 -16.11 -4.13 9.18
CA LEU A 43 -16.68 -5.50 9.05
C LEU A 43 -17.59 -5.71 7.83
N PRO A 44 -18.42 -4.74 7.40
CA PRO A 44 -19.27 -4.90 6.22
C PRO A 44 -18.52 -5.15 4.90
N LEU A 45 -17.21 -4.91 4.84
CA LEU A 45 -16.36 -5.34 3.72
C LEU A 45 -16.43 -6.84 3.45
N PHE A 46 -16.68 -7.63 4.50
CA PHE A 46 -16.68 -9.09 4.45
C PHE A 46 -18.09 -9.68 4.52
N TYR A 47 -19.13 -8.86 4.42
CA TYR A 47 -20.49 -9.35 4.42
C TYR A 47 -20.76 -10.19 3.17
N SER A 48 -21.51 -11.27 3.36
CA SER A 48 -21.88 -12.15 2.27
C SER A 48 -22.86 -11.43 1.35
N PRO A 49 -22.64 -11.49 0.03
CA PRO A 49 -23.63 -11.05 -0.93
C PRO A 49 -24.96 -11.79 -0.75
N SER A 50 -26.05 -11.16 -1.16
CA SER A 50 -27.38 -11.78 -1.16
C SER A 50 -28.11 -11.51 -2.46
N ALA A 51 -29.02 -12.41 -2.80
CA ALA A 51 -29.95 -12.24 -3.92
C ALA A 51 -31.36 -12.59 -3.50
N GLU A 52 -32.31 -11.82 -4.01
CA GLU A 52 -33.74 -12.01 -3.80
C GLU A 52 -34.40 -12.20 -5.16
N LYS A 53 -35.13 -13.30 -5.33
CA LYS A 53 -35.88 -13.56 -6.56
C LYS A 53 -37.18 -12.75 -6.52
N LEU A 54 -37.30 -11.74 -7.39
CA LEU A 54 -38.43 -10.81 -7.39
C LEU A 54 -39.65 -11.35 -8.14
N ALA A 55 -39.45 -12.07 -9.23
CA ALA A 55 -40.53 -12.64 -10.03
C ALA A 55 -40.05 -13.78 -10.93
N ASP A 56 -40.96 -14.71 -11.20
CA ASP A 56 -40.96 -15.60 -12.37
C ASP A 56 -42.12 -15.17 -13.27
N VAL A 57 -41.81 -14.44 -14.35
CA VAL A 57 -42.83 -14.01 -15.31
C VAL A 57 -42.88 -15.05 -16.43
N PRO A 58 -44.05 -15.67 -16.71
CA PRO A 58 -44.24 -16.45 -17.92
C PRO A 58 -44.08 -15.49 -19.10
N ALA A 59 -43.12 -15.76 -19.98
CA ALA A 59 -42.87 -14.87 -21.09
C ALA A 59 -43.44 -15.43 -22.39
N GLU A 60 -44.36 -14.71 -23.01
CA GLU A 60 -44.71 -14.87 -24.44
C GLU A 60 -43.56 -14.31 -25.32
N LEU A 61 -42.31 -14.72 -25.07
CA LEU A 61 -41.10 -14.14 -25.68
C LEU A 61 -40.41 -15.07 -26.69
N GLN A 62 -41.18 -15.89 -27.42
CA GLN A 62 -40.61 -16.72 -28.49
C GLN A 62 -39.94 -15.90 -29.61
N SER A 63 -40.33 -14.63 -29.80
CA SER A 63 -39.79 -13.75 -30.84
C SER A 63 -38.48 -13.02 -30.46
N LEU A 64 -38.17 -12.87 -29.17
CA LEU A 64 -37.00 -12.13 -28.69
C LEU A 64 -35.75 -13.02 -28.48
N VAL A 65 -35.95 -14.32 -28.31
CA VAL A 65 -34.86 -15.29 -28.10
C VAL A 65 -34.15 -15.65 -29.41
N ALA A 66 -34.81 -15.54 -30.56
CA ALA A 66 -34.30 -16.01 -31.84
C ALA A 66 -33.20 -15.14 -32.47
N SER A 67 -33.08 -13.85 -32.11
CA SER A 67 -32.13 -12.93 -32.77
C SER A 67 -30.74 -12.85 -32.13
N ASP A 68 -30.55 -13.36 -30.91
CA ASP A 68 -29.32 -13.14 -30.13
C ASP A 68 -28.79 -14.42 -29.41
N ALA A 69 -29.34 -15.60 -29.75
CA ALA A 69 -29.00 -16.86 -29.07
C ALA A 69 -27.59 -17.37 -29.40
N SER A 70 -27.05 -17.05 -30.57
CA SER A 70 -25.76 -17.59 -31.07
C SER A 70 -24.57 -16.64 -30.91
N GLY A 71 -24.76 -15.38 -30.51
CA GLY A 71 -23.69 -14.37 -30.44
C GLY A 71 -23.01 -14.07 -31.79
N THR A 72 -23.57 -14.56 -32.89
CA THR A 72 -23.03 -14.46 -34.25
C THR A 72 -23.30 -13.13 -34.91
N HIS A 73 -24.16 -12.28 -34.33
CA HIS A 73 -24.38 -10.92 -34.77
C HIS A 73 -24.34 -9.99 -33.56
N GLN A 74 -23.49 -8.98 -33.57
CA GLN A 74 -23.37 -8.02 -32.48
C GLN A 74 -23.30 -6.61 -33.03
N THR A 75 -24.06 -5.70 -32.44
CA THR A 75 -24.04 -4.27 -32.77
C THR A 75 -23.64 -3.47 -31.54
N ARG A 76 -22.81 -2.44 -31.75
CA ARG A 76 -22.43 -1.44 -30.75
C ARG A 76 -22.72 -0.05 -31.29
N GLU A 77 -23.45 0.73 -30.52
CA GLU A 77 -23.63 2.15 -30.79
C GLU A 77 -22.41 2.92 -30.27
N LEU A 78 -21.87 3.80 -31.12
CA LEU A 78 -20.72 4.66 -30.83
C LEU A 78 -21.20 6.08 -30.45
N GLY A 79 -22.36 6.18 -29.79
CA GLY A 79 -23.05 7.44 -29.50
C GLY A 79 -23.48 8.14 -30.79
N GLU A 80 -23.31 9.47 -30.86
CA GLU A 80 -23.63 10.25 -32.06
C GLU A 80 -22.73 9.95 -33.26
N LYS A 81 -21.61 9.22 -33.06
CA LYS A 81 -20.66 8.89 -34.12
C LYS A 81 -21.11 7.75 -35.03
N GLY A 82 -22.25 7.10 -34.73
CA GLY A 82 -22.81 6.01 -35.55
C GLY A 82 -22.75 4.65 -34.85
N ASN A 83 -22.64 3.56 -35.61
CA ASN A 83 -22.63 2.20 -35.07
C ASN A 83 -21.68 1.27 -35.82
N ILE A 84 -21.30 0.19 -35.15
CA ILE A 84 -20.54 -0.90 -35.75
C ILE A 84 -21.28 -2.21 -35.46
N SER A 85 -21.47 -3.02 -36.49
CA SER A 85 -22.01 -4.36 -36.38
C SER A 85 -21.06 -5.39 -36.96
N VAL A 86 -21.07 -6.57 -36.36
CA VAL A 86 -20.21 -7.69 -36.71
C VAL A 86 -21.07 -8.92 -36.87
N ARG A 87 -20.92 -9.63 -37.98
CA ARG A 87 -21.65 -10.86 -38.30
C ARG A 87 -20.69 -12.00 -38.64
N LEU A 88 -20.80 -13.11 -37.94
CA LEU A 88 -20.12 -14.35 -38.29
C LEU A 88 -20.86 -15.05 -39.44
N LEU A 89 -20.12 -15.39 -40.49
CA LEU A 89 -20.60 -16.14 -41.65
C LEU A 89 -20.28 -17.65 -41.48
N PRO A 90 -21.00 -18.55 -42.19
CA PRO A 90 -20.83 -20.01 -42.04
C PRO A 90 -19.43 -20.56 -42.38
N ASP A 91 -18.58 -19.79 -43.06
CA ASP A 91 -17.25 -20.18 -43.53
C ASP A 91 -16.11 -19.58 -42.70
N ASN A 92 -16.37 -19.23 -41.43
CA ASN A 92 -15.46 -18.53 -40.52
C ASN A 92 -15.05 -17.12 -40.94
N ARG A 93 -15.66 -16.53 -41.98
CA ARG A 93 -15.48 -15.11 -42.27
C ARG A 93 -16.32 -14.27 -41.33
N ILE A 94 -15.80 -13.09 -41.00
CA ILE A 94 -16.52 -12.12 -40.19
C ILE A 94 -16.81 -10.89 -41.06
N ASP A 95 -18.09 -10.60 -41.28
CA ASP A 95 -18.52 -9.37 -41.93
C ASP A 95 -18.58 -8.24 -40.90
N VAL A 96 -17.87 -7.15 -41.15
CA VAL A 96 -17.84 -5.97 -40.29
C VAL A 96 -18.50 -4.83 -41.07
N GLN A 97 -19.57 -4.29 -40.51
CA GLN A 97 -20.27 -3.13 -41.05
C GLN A 97 -20.11 -1.97 -40.08
N ARG A 98 -19.58 -0.86 -40.57
CA ARG A 98 -19.40 0.36 -39.81
C ARG A 98 -20.17 1.48 -40.48
N LYS A 99 -21.02 2.15 -39.71
CA LYS A 99 -21.67 3.39 -40.10
C LYS A 99 -21.14 4.49 -39.20
N MET A 100 -20.40 5.44 -39.76
CA MET A 100 -19.94 6.64 -39.05
C MET A 100 -20.78 7.84 -39.44
N ILE A 101 -21.06 8.71 -38.47
CA ILE A 101 -21.74 9.98 -38.65
C ILE A 101 -20.77 11.06 -38.20
N GLU A 102 -20.27 11.86 -39.14
CA GLU A 102 -19.44 13.03 -38.85
C GLU A 102 -20.30 14.29 -38.94
N LYS A 103 -20.26 15.15 -37.93
CA LYS A 103 -20.90 16.47 -37.97
C LYS A 103 -19.84 17.52 -38.31
N ASP A 104 -20.07 18.31 -39.34
CA ASP A 104 -19.23 19.47 -39.64
C ASP A 104 -19.47 20.63 -38.64
N LEU A 105 -18.64 21.68 -38.72
CA LEU A 105 -18.75 22.86 -37.85
C LEU A 105 -20.06 23.65 -38.04
N LEU A 106 -20.80 23.39 -39.12
CA LEU A 106 -22.09 24.01 -39.45
C LEU A 106 -23.27 23.13 -39.03
N GLY A 107 -23.01 21.93 -38.45
CA GLY A 107 -24.01 20.98 -38.00
C GLY A 107 -24.54 20.04 -39.10
N ASN A 108 -23.97 20.03 -40.30
CA ASN A 108 -24.36 19.06 -41.33
C ASN A 108 -23.75 17.69 -41.02
N GLU A 109 -24.58 16.65 -41.11
CA GLU A 109 -24.16 15.27 -40.91
C GLU A 109 -23.68 14.65 -42.23
N LYS A 110 -22.46 14.13 -42.24
CA LYS A 110 -21.92 13.28 -43.29
C LYS A 110 -21.89 11.85 -42.78
N VAL A 111 -22.71 10.99 -43.38
CA VAL A 111 -22.76 9.57 -43.06
C VAL A 111 -21.80 8.82 -43.98
N SER A 112 -20.81 8.15 -43.42
CA SER A 112 -19.96 7.19 -44.14
C SER A 112 -20.32 5.77 -43.72
N GLN A 113 -20.45 4.86 -44.69
CA GLN A 113 -20.71 3.46 -44.42
C GLN A 113 -19.63 2.63 -45.09
N GLN A 114 -18.98 1.78 -44.30
CA GLN A 114 -17.94 0.86 -44.74
C GLN A 114 -18.37 -0.57 -44.40
N SER A 115 -18.14 -1.49 -45.31
CA SER A 115 -18.35 -2.92 -45.10
C SER A 115 -17.12 -3.66 -45.61
N TYR A 116 -16.55 -4.52 -44.78
CA TYR A 116 -15.43 -5.37 -45.17
C TYR A 116 -15.50 -6.71 -44.46
N GLN A 117 -14.84 -7.71 -45.03
CA GLN A 117 -14.80 -9.06 -44.47
C GLN A 117 -13.40 -9.38 -43.94
N LEU A 118 -13.33 -9.83 -42.70
CA LEU A 118 -12.13 -10.43 -42.13
C LEU A 118 -12.06 -11.89 -42.61
N SER A 119 -11.00 -12.22 -43.34
CA SER A 119 -10.79 -13.51 -44.01
C SER A 119 -9.42 -14.13 -43.70
N ASP A 120 -8.81 -13.72 -42.59
CA ASP A 120 -7.55 -14.30 -42.11
C ASP A 120 -7.67 -15.82 -41.90
N SER A 121 -6.59 -16.56 -42.16
CA SER A 121 -6.55 -18.01 -41.92
C SER A 121 -6.49 -18.30 -40.42
N LEU A 122 -7.53 -18.95 -39.89
CA LEU A 122 -7.68 -19.22 -38.45
C LEU A 122 -7.48 -20.71 -38.09
N PRO A 123 -6.92 -21.00 -36.90
CA PRO A 123 -6.73 -22.36 -36.41
C PRO A 123 -8.03 -22.98 -35.87
N GLY A 124 -8.98 -23.27 -36.76
CA GLY A 124 -10.24 -23.97 -36.48
C GLY A 124 -11.49 -23.10 -36.63
N ALA A 125 -12.65 -23.74 -36.52
CA ALA A 125 -13.94 -23.07 -36.67
C ALA A 125 -14.22 -22.09 -35.52
N ILE A 126 -14.76 -20.92 -35.84
CA ILE A 126 -15.11 -19.91 -34.84
C ILE A 126 -16.31 -20.42 -34.03
N SER A 127 -16.15 -20.50 -32.71
CA SER A 127 -17.18 -20.94 -31.77
C SER A 127 -17.87 -19.79 -31.05
N ALA A 128 -17.20 -18.65 -30.90
CA ALA A 128 -17.75 -17.44 -30.28
C ALA A 128 -17.07 -16.19 -30.84
N VAL A 129 -17.80 -15.09 -30.92
CA VAL A 129 -17.30 -13.76 -31.30
C VAL A 129 -17.76 -12.76 -30.25
N TRP A 130 -16.96 -11.74 -29.95
CA TRP A 130 -17.33 -10.65 -29.05
C TRP A 130 -16.72 -9.33 -29.49
N LEU A 131 -17.58 -8.34 -29.73
CA LEU A 131 -17.18 -6.96 -30.00
C LEU A 131 -17.19 -6.15 -28.71
N GLY A 132 -16.04 -5.56 -28.36
CA GLY A 132 -15.90 -4.68 -27.20
C GLY A 132 -16.88 -3.50 -27.25
N ARG A 133 -17.25 -2.95 -26.09
CA ARG A 133 -18.24 -1.87 -25.98
C ARG A 133 -17.83 -0.62 -26.78
N LYS A 134 -16.54 -0.28 -26.80
CA LYS A 134 -15.98 0.83 -27.57
C LYS A 134 -15.91 0.56 -29.09
N GLY A 135 -16.22 -0.66 -29.55
CA GLY A 135 -16.18 -1.03 -30.97
C GLY A 135 -14.79 -1.08 -31.62
N GLN A 136 -13.73 -0.95 -30.82
CA GLN A 136 -12.34 -0.91 -31.29
C GLN A 136 -11.68 -2.29 -31.33
N ASN A 137 -12.04 -3.19 -30.40
CA ASN A 137 -11.46 -4.53 -30.33
C ASN A 137 -12.52 -5.56 -30.64
N LEU A 138 -12.21 -6.46 -31.57
CA LEU A 138 -13.01 -7.64 -31.87
C LEU A 138 -12.25 -8.88 -31.42
N TYR A 139 -12.93 -9.73 -30.66
CA TYR A 139 -12.40 -10.99 -30.18
C TYR A 139 -13.17 -12.13 -30.84
N ALA A 140 -12.47 -13.19 -31.24
CA ALA A 140 -13.09 -14.46 -31.58
C ALA A 140 -12.40 -15.60 -30.84
N ALA A 141 -13.14 -16.67 -30.63
CA ALA A 141 -12.60 -17.90 -30.12
C ALA A 141 -12.92 -19.06 -31.06
N THR A 142 -12.03 -20.04 -31.11
CA THR A 142 -12.19 -21.22 -31.95
C THR A 142 -12.61 -22.46 -31.15
N ALA A 143 -13.21 -23.41 -31.86
CA ALA A 143 -13.55 -24.72 -31.32
C ALA A 143 -12.32 -25.54 -30.86
N ASN A 144 -11.12 -25.13 -31.29
CA ASN A 144 -9.84 -25.75 -30.93
C ASN A 144 -9.07 -24.96 -29.85
N GLY A 145 -9.73 -24.06 -29.12
CA GLY A 145 -9.14 -23.39 -27.96
C GLY A 145 -8.21 -22.22 -28.26
N TRP A 146 -8.36 -21.58 -29.42
CA TRP A 146 -7.60 -20.37 -29.78
C TRP A 146 -8.41 -19.11 -29.55
N LEU A 147 -7.74 -18.05 -29.10
CA LEU A 147 -8.27 -16.68 -29.01
C LEU A 147 -7.64 -15.84 -30.10
N VAL A 148 -8.47 -15.05 -30.78
CA VAL A 148 -8.05 -14.20 -31.89
C VAL A 148 -8.52 -12.78 -31.59
N ARG A 149 -7.65 -11.79 -31.80
CA ARG A 149 -7.96 -10.38 -31.57
C ARG A 149 -7.65 -9.55 -32.81
N TRP A 150 -8.66 -8.80 -33.27
CA TRP A 150 -8.54 -7.78 -34.29
C TRP A 150 -8.67 -6.39 -33.69
N ASP A 151 -7.90 -5.48 -34.26
CA ASP A 151 -7.98 -4.05 -34.03
C ASP A 151 -8.79 -3.42 -35.16
N LEU A 152 -9.91 -2.83 -34.78
CA LEU A 152 -10.85 -2.14 -35.64
C LEU A 152 -10.75 -0.61 -35.44
N ALA A 153 -9.79 -0.08 -34.69
CA ALA A 153 -9.75 1.35 -34.38
C ALA A 153 -9.67 2.25 -35.63
N ASP A 154 -8.85 1.85 -36.62
CA ASP A 154 -8.66 2.62 -37.85
C ASP A 154 -9.83 2.43 -38.85
N GLU A 155 -10.07 3.44 -39.69
CA GLU A 155 -11.14 3.46 -40.73
C GLU A 155 -10.81 2.60 -41.98
N GLY A 156 -10.08 1.51 -41.80
CA GLY A 156 -9.63 0.59 -42.85
C GLY A 156 -10.11 -0.85 -42.64
N GLN A 157 -9.48 -1.78 -43.35
CA GLN A 157 -9.66 -3.22 -43.09
C GLN A 157 -9.12 -3.54 -41.69
N GLY A 158 -9.95 -4.16 -40.85
CA GLY A 158 -9.55 -4.53 -39.49
C GLY A 158 -8.26 -5.35 -39.48
N ARG A 159 -7.33 -4.99 -38.61
CA ARG A 159 -6.00 -5.60 -38.55
C ARG A 159 -6.00 -6.76 -37.56
N LEU A 160 -5.62 -7.95 -38.01
CA LEU A 160 -5.33 -9.05 -37.11
C LEU A 160 -4.12 -8.70 -36.25
N VAL A 161 -4.32 -8.60 -34.94
CA VAL A 161 -3.25 -8.23 -34.00
C VAL A 161 -2.53 -9.46 -33.50
N GLU A 162 -3.28 -10.48 -33.11
CA GLU A 162 -2.73 -11.68 -32.51
C GLU A 162 -3.67 -12.87 -32.59
N THR A 163 -3.07 -14.06 -32.56
CA THR A 163 -3.72 -15.35 -32.38
C THR A 163 -2.99 -16.09 -31.27
N VAL A 164 -3.69 -16.39 -30.19
CA VAL A 164 -3.13 -16.95 -28.96
C VAL A 164 -3.78 -18.28 -28.66
N GLU A 165 -2.96 -19.29 -28.42
CA GLU A 165 -3.43 -20.57 -27.90
C GLU A 165 -3.83 -20.39 -26.43
N ALA A 166 -5.15 -20.42 -26.15
CA ALA A 166 -5.64 -20.20 -24.79
C ALA A 166 -5.52 -21.45 -23.93
N PHE A 167 -5.74 -22.63 -24.53
CA PHE A 167 -5.70 -23.91 -23.83
C PHE A 167 -4.92 -24.96 -24.64
N LYS A 168 -3.86 -25.50 -24.05
CA LYS A 168 -2.98 -26.53 -24.67
C LYS A 168 -3.67 -27.85 -25.00
N ASP A 169 -4.82 -28.11 -24.40
CA ASP A 169 -5.62 -29.31 -24.67
C ASP A 169 -6.68 -29.08 -25.75
N HIS A 170 -6.61 -27.95 -26.47
CA HIS A 170 -7.46 -27.57 -27.58
C HIS A 170 -8.96 -27.69 -27.30
N ARG A 171 -9.36 -27.51 -26.03
CA ARG A 171 -10.78 -27.55 -25.65
C ARG A 171 -11.55 -26.43 -26.31
N LYS A 172 -12.81 -26.70 -26.66
CA LYS A 172 -13.73 -25.70 -27.22
C LYS A 172 -13.97 -24.57 -26.23
N ILE A 173 -13.75 -23.34 -26.68
CA ILE A 173 -14.20 -22.13 -26.00
C ILE A 173 -15.67 -21.90 -26.38
N THR A 174 -16.51 -21.67 -25.39
CA THR A 174 -17.97 -21.64 -25.56
C THR A 174 -18.57 -20.26 -25.34
N ALA A 175 -17.92 -19.40 -24.55
CA ALA A 175 -18.41 -18.06 -24.25
C ALA A 175 -17.28 -17.04 -24.12
N LEU A 176 -17.54 -15.82 -24.58
CA LEU A 176 -16.65 -14.67 -24.48
C LEU A 176 -17.43 -13.44 -23.99
N THR A 177 -16.82 -12.61 -23.15
CA THR A 177 -17.34 -11.27 -22.86
C THR A 177 -16.22 -10.34 -22.39
N THR A 178 -16.28 -9.07 -22.75
CA THR A 178 -15.38 -8.05 -22.18
C THR A 178 -15.96 -7.50 -20.89
N LEU A 179 -15.09 -7.33 -19.89
CA LEU A 179 -15.45 -6.66 -18.65
C LEU A 179 -15.51 -5.14 -18.84
N LEU A 180 -16.06 -4.43 -17.84
CA LEU A 180 -16.13 -2.97 -17.86
C LEU A 180 -14.76 -2.37 -18.23
N GLY A 181 -14.71 -1.42 -19.17
CA GLY A 181 -13.46 -0.80 -19.64
C GLY A 181 -12.84 -1.42 -20.91
N ASP A 182 -13.30 -2.60 -21.35
CA ASP A 182 -12.83 -3.34 -22.54
C ASP A 182 -11.35 -3.77 -22.56
N THR A 183 -10.66 -3.68 -21.42
CA THR A 183 -9.27 -4.14 -21.27
C THR A 183 -9.18 -5.66 -21.08
N SER A 184 -10.08 -6.22 -20.27
CA SER A 184 -10.07 -7.62 -19.87
C SER A 184 -11.17 -8.43 -20.57
N LEU A 185 -10.79 -9.58 -21.11
CA LEU A 185 -11.66 -10.56 -21.76
C LEU A 185 -11.88 -11.75 -20.83
N ALA A 186 -13.13 -12.02 -20.45
CA ALA A 186 -13.52 -13.24 -19.78
C ALA A 186 -13.87 -14.33 -20.81
N VAL A 187 -13.34 -15.53 -20.56
CA VAL A 187 -13.40 -16.69 -21.46
C VAL A 187 -13.93 -17.88 -20.70
N GLY A 188 -15.01 -18.47 -21.21
CA GLY A 188 -15.63 -19.69 -20.69
C GLY A 188 -15.40 -20.87 -21.64
N ASP A 189 -15.13 -22.04 -21.10
CA ASP A 189 -14.82 -23.24 -21.89
C ASP A 189 -15.84 -24.39 -21.72
N ALA A 190 -15.70 -25.41 -22.57
CA ALA A 190 -16.52 -26.62 -22.56
C ALA A 190 -16.28 -27.52 -21.33
N LYS A 191 -15.23 -27.30 -20.54
CA LYS A 191 -14.96 -28.02 -19.28
C LYS A 191 -15.49 -27.27 -18.05
N GLY A 192 -16.11 -26.10 -18.25
CA GLY A 192 -16.65 -25.27 -17.18
C GLY A 192 -15.66 -24.29 -16.58
N GLN A 193 -14.42 -24.18 -17.08
CA GLN A 193 -13.48 -23.19 -16.54
C GLN A 193 -13.81 -21.79 -17.05
N ILE A 194 -13.53 -20.81 -16.19
CA ILE A 194 -13.68 -19.39 -16.49
C ILE A 194 -12.33 -18.74 -16.22
N THR A 195 -11.78 -18.09 -17.24
CA THR A 195 -10.48 -17.42 -17.17
C THR A 195 -10.63 -15.98 -17.65
N THR A 196 -9.78 -15.08 -17.17
CA THR A 196 -9.70 -13.73 -17.73
C THR A 196 -8.33 -13.45 -18.31
N TRP A 197 -8.33 -12.70 -19.40
CA TRP A 197 -7.19 -12.42 -20.24
C TRP A 197 -7.11 -10.93 -20.51
N MET A 198 -5.90 -10.37 -20.58
CA MET A 198 -5.70 -8.98 -21.01
C MET A 198 -4.41 -8.83 -21.81
N PRO A 199 -4.28 -7.79 -22.65
CA PRO A 199 -3.03 -7.47 -23.32
C PRO A 199 -1.95 -7.04 -22.32
N VAL A 200 -0.89 -7.85 -22.19
CA VAL A 200 0.26 -7.60 -21.31
C VAL A 200 1.52 -7.40 -22.15
N ARG A 201 2.39 -6.47 -21.76
CA ARG A 201 3.68 -6.25 -22.42
C ARG A 201 4.61 -7.42 -22.13
N LYS A 202 5.20 -8.02 -23.18
CA LYS A 202 6.21 -9.08 -22.97
C LYS A 202 7.55 -8.48 -22.54
N PRO A 203 8.28 -9.13 -21.61
CA PRO A 203 9.64 -8.73 -21.29
C PRO A 203 10.52 -8.79 -22.55
N GLY A 204 11.12 -7.66 -22.92
CA GLY A 204 12.06 -7.57 -24.05
C GLY A 204 11.44 -7.35 -25.44
N SER A 205 10.11 -7.33 -25.58
CA SER A 205 9.44 -7.18 -26.89
C SER A 205 9.17 -5.74 -27.33
N GLY A 206 9.81 -4.73 -26.72
CA GLY A 206 9.47 -3.34 -27.00
C GLY A 206 8.04 -3.02 -26.55
N GLU A 207 7.20 -2.38 -27.37
CA GLU A 207 5.83 -1.99 -27.01
C GLU A 207 4.76 -3.07 -27.25
N ASP A 208 5.16 -4.22 -27.80
CA ASP A 208 4.22 -5.27 -28.18
C ASP A 208 3.52 -5.88 -26.95
N LYS A 209 2.19 -5.86 -26.99
CA LYS A 209 1.31 -6.48 -25.99
C LYS A 209 0.67 -7.74 -26.55
N GLN A 210 0.61 -8.79 -25.74
CA GLN A 210 -0.06 -10.04 -26.07
C GLN A 210 -1.11 -10.39 -25.01
N LEU A 211 -2.25 -10.91 -25.44
CA LEU A 211 -3.25 -11.52 -24.58
C LEU A 211 -2.60 -12.59 -23.70
N THR A 212 -2.63 -12.34 -22.39
CA THR A 212 -2.07 -13.21 -21.37
C THR A 212 -3.14 -13.54 -20.34
N LEU A 213 -3.20 -14.79 -19.89
CA LEU A 213 -4.10 -15.21 -18.83
C LEU A 213 -3.67 -14.56 -17.52
N ILE A 214 -4.61 -13.85 -16.88
CA ILE A 214 -4.36 -13.12 -15.63
C ILE A 214 -5.06 -13.71 -14.42
N HIS A 215 -6.28 -14.25 -14.57
CA HIS A 215 -7.04 -14.83 -13.46
C HIS A 215 -7.74 -16.13 -13.84
N HIS A 216 -7.86 -17.01 -12.85
CA HIS A 216 -8.74 -18.17 -12.88
C HIS A 216 -9.91 -17.92 -11.95
N LEU A 217 -11.13 -17.87 -12.50
CA LEU A 217 -12.33 -17.66 -11.71
C LEU A 217 -12.99 -19.00 -11.34
N PRO A 218 -13.74 -19.06 -10.21
CA PRO A 218 -14.50 -20.25 -9.84
C PRO A 218 -15.44 -20.72 -10.97
N GLY A 219 -15.07 -21.84 -11.60
CA GLY A 219 -15.79 -22.42 -12.73
C GLY A 219 -16.93 -23.37 -12.33
N PHE A 220 -17.39 -24.17 -13.30
CA PHE A 220 -18.43 -25.17 -13.18
C PHE A 220 -17.89 -26.58 -13.45
N MET A 221 -18.72 -27.58 -13.14
CA MET A 221 -18.49 -28.98 -13.57
C MET A 221 -19.07 -29.26 -14.97
N GLN A 222 -19.84 -28.32 -15.52
CA GLN A 222 -20.53 -28.38 -16.80
C GLN A 222 -20.00 -27.29 -17.74
N PRO A 223 -20.17 -27.41 -19.06
CA PRO A 223 -19.76 -26.39 -20.02
C PRO A 223 -20.30 -25.00 -19.67
N VAL A 224 -19.46 -23.97 -19.78
CA VAL A 224 -19.92 -22.58 -19.65
C VAL A 224 -20.77 -22.27 -20.88
N GLN A 225 -22.04 -21.96 -20.69
CA GLN A 225 -22.95 -21.67 -21.80
C GLN A 225 -22.90 -20.19 -22.20
N ARG A 226 -22.83 -19.28 -21.22
CA ARG A 226 -22.88 -17.84 -21.44
C ARG A 226 -22.13 -17.09 -20.33
N LEU A 227 -21.57 -15.95 -20.70
CA LEU A 227 -20.97 -14.97 -19.79
C LEU A 227 -21.62 -13.61 -20.05
N VAL A 228 -21.94 -12.89 -18.98
CA VAL A 228 -22.51 -11.53 -19.07
C VAL A 228 -21.75 -10.65 -18.08
N ALA A 229 -21.09 -9.61 -18.58
CA ALA A 229 -20.37 -8.66 -17.73
C ALA A 229 -21.32 -7.63 -17.08
N SER A 230 -21.02 -7.25 -15.84
CA SER A 230 -21.68 -6.14 -15.15
C SER A 230 -21.36 -4.81 -15.85
N PRO A 231 -22.30 -3.85 -15.88
CA PRO A 231 -22.03 -2.51 -16.39
C PRO A 231 -21.38 -1.58 -15.37
N ARG A 232 -21.25 -1.99 -14.09
CA ARG A 232 -20.84 -1.10 -12.99
C ARG A 232 -19.48 -1.39 -12.37
N ASP A 233 -18.99 -2.61 -12.54
CA ASP A 233 -17.76 -3.09 -11.93
C ASP A 233 -17.16 -4.23 -12.77
N LYS A 234 -16.02 -4.78 -12.32
CA LYS A 234 -15.35 -5.92 -12.95
C LYS A 234 -16.00 -7.27 -12.58
N SER A 235 -17.29 -7.27 -12.25
CA SER A 235 -18.05 -8.49 -11.96
C SER A 235 -18.71 -9.06 -13.22
N LEU A 236 -18.99 -10.36 -13.21
CA LEU A 236 -19.70 -11.03 -14.29
C LEU A 236 -20.62 -12.15 -13.78
N ALA A 237 -21.68 -12.43 -14.53
CA ALA A 237 -22.53 -13.60 -14.37
C ALA A 237 -22.10 -14.67 -15.37
N ALA A 238 -21.80 -15.86 -14.88
CA ALA A 238 -21.53 -17.04 -15.68
C ALA A 238 -22.67 -18.05 -15.53
N PHE A 239 -22.97 -18.73 -16.63
CA PHE A 239 -24.10 -19.66 -16.72
C PHE A 239 -23.61 -21.00 -17.24
N ASP A 240 -24.04 -22.08 -16.59
CA ASP A 240 -23.81 -23.44 -17.10
C ASP A 240 -25.03 -23.98 -17.88
N ALA A 241 -24.84 -25.12 -18.54
CA ALA A 241 -25.91 -25.80 -19.27
C ALA A 241 -27.05 -26.34 -18.36
N ALA A 242 -26.81 -26.46 -17.05
CA ALA A 242 -27.78 -26.98 -16.08
C ALA A 242 -28.66 -25.86 -15.46
N GLY A 243 -28.43 -24.60 -15.82
CA GLY A 243 -29.17 -23.46 -15.25
C GLY A 243 -28.61 -22.93 -13.93
N THR A 244 -27.38 -23.30 -13.57
CA THR A 244 -26.64 -22.71 -12.46
C THR A 244 -26.05 -21.38 -12.90
N ILE A 245 -26.19 -20.37 -12.05
CA ILE A 245 -25.65 -19.03 -12.25
C ILE A 245 -24.59 -18.79 -11.19
N LYS A 246 -23.37 -18.43 -11.61
CA LYS A 246 -22.33 -17.95 -10.70
C LYS A 246 -22.05 -16.49 -10.97
N LEU A 247 -22.21 -15.66 -9.94
CA LEU A 247 -21.76 -14.27 -9.95
C LEU A 247 -20.33 -14.24 -9.41
N LEU A 248 -19.43 -13.69 -10.21
CA LEU A 248 -17.99 -13.72 -9.98
C LEU A 248 -17.44 -12.31 -10.07
N HIS A 249 -16.35 -12.02 -9.36
CA HIS A 249 -15.60 -10.78 -9.52
C HIS A 249 -14.19 -11.09 -10.01
N MET A 250 -13.71 -10.35 -11.03
CA MET A 250 -12.41 -10.62 -11.64
C MET A 250 -11.26 -10.39 -10.66
N THR A 251 -11.11 -9.16 -10.17
CA THR A 251 -9.93 -8.72 -9.41
C THR A 251 -9.75 -9.47 -8.09
N SER A 252 -10.86 -9.84 -7.44
CA SER A 252 -10.86 -10.53 -6.16
C SER A 252 -10.92 -12.05 -6.28
N GLU A 253 -11.14 -12.57 -7.50
CA GLU A 253 -11.35 -13.99 -7.83
C GLU A 253 -12.45 -14.66 -6.99
N ARG A 254 -13.36 -13.87 -6.41
CA ARG A 254 -14.40 -14.36 -5.52
C ARG A 254 -15.58 -14.92 -6.30
N LEU A 255 -16.09 -16.05 -5.84
CA LEU A 255 -17.48 -16.43 -6.04
C LEU A 255 -18.34 -15.56 -5.12
N LEU A 256 -19.11 -14.66 -5.71
CA LEU A 256 -19.98 -13.73 -4.99
C LEU A 256 -21.28 -14.42 -4.58
N LEU A 257 -21.95 -15.06 -5.54
CA LEU A 257 -23.22 -15.77 -5.35
C LEU A 257 -23.32 -16.96 -6.30
N GLU A 258 -24.03 -17.99 -5.85
CA GLU A 258 -24.51 -19.09 -6.70
C GLU A 258 -26.04 -19.12 -6.65
N LEU A 259 -26.67 -19.00 -7.82
CA LEU A 259 -28.12 -19.01 -7.98
C LEU A 259 -28.54 -20.15 -8.91
N LYS A 260 -29.81 -20.56 -8.85
CA LYS A 260 -30.38 -21.58 -9.73
C LYS A 260 -31.57 -21.03 -10.49
N ALA A 261 -31.49 -21.00 -11.81
CA ALA A 261 -32.60 -20.65 -12.70
C ALA A 261 -33.58 -21.82 -12.87
N GLY A 262 -33.08 -23.06 -12.81
CA GLY A 262 -33.89 -24.29 -12.92
C GLY A 262 -34.03 -24.83 -14.35
N SER A 263 -33.59 -24.08 -15.36
CA SER A 263 -33.51 -24.46 -16.78
C SER A 263 -32.27 -23.82 -17.41
N GLY A 264 -31.85 -24.29 -18.59
CA GLY A 264 -30.73 -23.70 -19.34
C GLY A 264 -31.01 -22.23 -19.71
N VAL A 265 -29.97 -21.44 -19.98
CA VAL A 265 -30.14 -19.99 -20.19
C VAL A 265 -30.18 -19.65 -21.68
N ALA A 266 -31.29 -19.03 -22.10
CA ALA A 266 -31.46 -18.53 -23.46
C ALA A 266 -30.91 -17.11 -23.62
N ALA A 267 -31.21 -16.22 -22.67
CA ALA A 267 -30.68 -14.87 -22.61
C ALA A 267 -30.52 -14.39 -21.17
N ALA A 268 -29.57 -13.49 -20.93
CA ALA A 268 -29.39 -12.87 -19.63
C ALA A 268 -28.80 -11.47 -19.80
N ALA A 269 -29.21 -10.55 -18.92
CA ALA A 269 -28.71 -9.18 -18.89
C ALA A 269 -28.74 -8.61 -17.47
N PHE A 270 -27.74 -7.80 -17.16
CA PHE A 270 -27.80 -6.93 -15.99
C PHE A 270 -28.60 -5.67 -16.32
N ALA A 271 -29.34 -5.14 -15.34
CA ALA A 271 -29.81 -3.77 -15.42
C ALA A 271 -28.63 -2.80 -15.37
N ASP A 272 -28.77 -1.59 -15.92
CA ASP A 272 -27.69 -0.58 -15.98
C ASP A 272 -27.15 -0.16 -14.61
N ASN A 273 -27.93 -0.34 -13.56
CA ASN A 273 -27.51 -0.09 -12.18
C ASN A 273 -26.73 -1.27 -11.55
N GLY A 274 -26.58 -2.40 -12.25
CA GLY A 274 -25.91 -3.62 -11.78
C GLY A 274 -26.63 -4.37 -10.65
N ARG A 275 -27.76 -3.87 -10.15
CA ARG A 275 -28.48 -4.41 -8.98
C ARG A 275 -29.56 -5.41 -9.33
N LYS A 276 -29.83 -5.64 -10.61
CA LYS A 276 -30.78 -6.65 -11.06
C LYS A 276 -30.15 -7.49 -12.16
N LEU A 277 -30.39 -8.79 -12.10
CA LEU A 277 -30.06 -9.74 -13.16
C LEU A 277 -31.37 -10.33 -13.68
N VAL A 278 -31.59 -10.19 -14.98
CA VAL A 278 -32.73 -10.78 -15.69
C VAL A 278 -32.21 -11.97 -16.47
N VAL A 279 -32.86 -13.13 -16.31
CA VAL A 279 -32.49 -14.38 -16.96
C VAL A 279 -33.71 -14.98 -17.62
N ALA A 280 -33.68 -15.12 -18.93
CA ALA A 280 -34.64 -15.87 -19.72
C ALA A 280 -34.16 -17.32 -19.84
N GLY A 281 -34.91 -18.24 -19.25
CA GLY A 281 -34.67 -19.68 -19.34
C GLY A 281 -35.11 -20.23 -20.70
N SER A 282 -34.53 -21.37 -21.08
CA SER A 282 -34.91 -22.12 -22.28
C SER A 282 -36.33 -22.69 -22.21
N ASP A 283 -36.91 -22.75 -21.02
CA ASP A 283 -38.31 -23.11 -20.75
C ASP A 283 -39.29 -21.95 -20.98
N GLY A 284 -38.82 -20.78 -21.43
CA GLY A 284 -39.65 -19.60 -21.71
C GLY A 284 -40.04 -18.80 -20.46
N LYS A 285 -39.48 -19.12 -19.28
CA LYS A 285 -39.67 -18.33 -18.07
C LYS A 285 -38.61 -17.26 -17.95
N VAL A 286 -39.00 -16.07 -17.50
CA VAL A 286 -38.05 -14.99 -17.16
C VAL A 286 -38.00 -14.85 -15.65
N SER A 287 -36.81 -15.06 -15.09
CA SER A 287 -36.53 -14.83 -13.68
C SER A 287 -35.80 -13.51 -13.49
N VAL A 288 -36.25 -12.72 -12.51
CA VAL A 288 -35.61 -11.44 -12.14
C VAL A 288 -35.06 -11.55 -10.73
N TRP A 289 -33.76 -11.34 -10.60
CA TRP A 289 -33.06 -11.36 -9.32
C TRP A 289 -32.62 -9.96 -8.95
N LYS A 290 -32.96 -9.53 -7.73
CA LYS A 290 -32.36 -8.35 -7.10
C LYS A 290 -31.09 -8.77 -6.39
N LEU A 291 -30.00 -8.10 -6.71
CA LEU A 291 -28.66 -8.40 -6.23
C LEU A 291 -28.22 -7.34 -5.21
N SER A 292 -27.71 -7.79 -4.08
CA SER A 292 -27.04 -6.97 -3.08
C SER A 292 -25.65 -7.51 -2.84
N ILE A 293 -24.67 -6.96 -3.55
CA ILE A 293 -23.28 -7.39 -3.55
C ILE A 293 -22.43 -6.25 -2.97
N PRO A 294 -22.22 -6.20 -1.64
CA PRO A 294 -21.37 -5.18 -1.04
C PRO A 294 -19.90 -5.49 -1.34
N HIS A 295 -19.16 -4.49 -1.83
CA HIS A 295 -17.69 -4.51 -1.92
C HIS A 295 -17.10 -5.77 -2.63
N PRO A 296 -17.54 -6.11 -3.85
CA PRO A 296 -17.08 -7.30 -4.58
C PRO A 296 -15.56 -7.36 -4.83
N GLU A 297 -14.90 -6.20 -4.89
CA GLU A 297 -13.45 -6.03 -5.09
C GLU A 297 -12.61 -6.40 -3.85
N VAL A 298 -13.23 -6.56 -2.68
CA VAL A 298 -12.52 -6.84 -1.43
C VAL A 298 -12.42 -8.32 -1.17
N SER A 299 -11.22 -8.83 -0.93
CA SER A 299 -10.96 -10.17 -0.44
C SER A 299 -9.69 -10.17 0.41
N PHE A 300 -9.42 -11.26 1.12
CA PHE A 300 -8.13 -11.40 1.79
C PHE A 300 -6.96 -11.36 0.80
N SER A 301 -7.14 -11.90 -0.42
CA SER A 301 -6.13 -11.88 -1.47
C SER A 301 -5.91 -10.47 -2.05
N THR A 302 -6.93 -9.63 -2.20
CA THR A 302 -6.74 -8.26 -2.71
C THR A 302 -6.13 -7.32 -1.67
N LEU A 303 -6.41 -7.55 -0.38
CA LEU A 303 -5.85 -6.75 0.71
C LEU A 303 -4.38 -7.09 1.01
N PHE A 304 -4.01 -8.37 0.92
CA PHE A 304 -2.71 -8.86 1.43
C PHE A 304 -1.87 -9.66 0.42
N GLY A 305 -2.46 -10.08 -0.70
CA GLY A 305 -1.80 -10.81 -1.78
C GLY A 305 -1.36 -9.89 -2.93
N LYS A 306 -0.61 -10.45 -3.86
CA LYS A 306 -0.32 -9.81 -5.14
C LYS A 306 -1.50 -10.06 -6.07
N VAL A 307 -1.95 -9.01 -6.75
CA VAL A 307 -3.05 -9.09 -7.71
C VAL A 307 -2.53 -8.60 -9.04
N TRP A 308 -2.96 -9.25 -10.12
CA TRP A 308 -2.63 -8.83 -11.48
C TRP A 308 -3.67 -7.81 -11.96
N TYR A 309 -3.43 -6.55 -11.64
CA TYR A 309 -4.32 -5.46 -12.05
C TYR A 309 -4.20 -5.14 -13.55
N GLU A 310 -5.27 -4.61 -14.13
CA GLU A 310 -5.29 -4.09 -15.47
C GLU A 310 -4.20 -3.04 -15.70
N GLY A 311 -3.50 -3.18 -16.82
CA GLY A 311 -2.38 -2.31 -17.20
C GLY A 311 -1.05 -2.64 -16.54
N TYR A 312 -0.99 -3.63 -15.64
CA TYR A 312 0.26 -4.10 -15.04
C TYR A 312 0.82 -5.31 -15.78
N ASP A 313 2.14 -5.35 -15.91
CA ASP A 313 2.82 -6.43 -16.62
C ASP A 313 2.97 -7.71 -15.79
N LYS A 314 2.73 -7.63 -14.48
CA LYS A 314 2.85 -8.73 -13.53
C LYS A 314 2.00 -8.50 -12.27
N PRO A 315 1.74 -9.54 -11.46
CA PRO A 315 1.07 -9.38 -10.17
C PRO A 315 1.89 -8.52 -9.20
N GLU A 316 1.26 -7.49 -8.62
CA GLU A 316 1.92 -6.55 -7.70
C GLU A 316 1.05 -6.20 -6.48
N TYR A 317 1.70 -5.63 -5.46
CA TYR A 317 1.04 -5.00 -4.31
C TYR A 317 0.81 -3.53 -4.65
N VAL A 318 -0.42 -3.16 -4.94
CA VAL A 318 -0.74 -1.79 -5.38
C VAL A 318 -1.83 -1.20 -4.51
N TRP A 319 -1.57 0.02 -4.02
CA TRP A 319 -2.56 0.88 -3.42
C TRP A 319 -2.80 2.08 -4.33
N GLN A 320 -4.03 2.23 -4.81
CA GLN A 320 -4.50 3.35 -5.62
C GLN A 320 -5.98 3.57 -5.31
N SER A 321 -6.29 4.71 -4.69
CA SER A 321 -7.61 5.03 -4.15
C SER A 321 -8.59 5.61 -5.17
N SER A 322 -8.09 6.21 -6.26
CA SER A 322 -8.91 6.87 -7.27
C SER A 322 -8.32 6.75 -8.68
N ALA A 323 -9.19 6.89 -9.67
CA ALA A 323 -8.83 7.23 -11.04
C ALA A 323 -9.80 8.25 -11.61
N ALA A 324 -9.45 8.77 -12.78
CA ALA A 324 -10.22 9.78 -13.49
C ALA A 324 -11.46 9.23 -14.21
N THR A 325 -11.69 7.91 -14.20
CA THR A 325 -12.71 7.23 -15.01
C THR A 325 -13.55 6.25 -14.21
N ASP A 326 -14.80 6.06 -14.62
CA ASP A 326 -15.77 5.16 -13.96
C ASP A 326 -15.47 3.66 -14.17
N ASP A 327 -14.62 3.31 -15.15
CA ASP A 327 -14.18 1.93 -15.41
C ASP A 327 -12.96 1.50 -14.58
N PHE A 328 -12.62 2.30 -13.56
CA PHE A 328 -11.49 2.08 -12.68
C PHE A 328 -11.53 0.74 -11.96
N GLU A 329 -10.41 0.03 -12.00
CA GLU A 329 -10.16 -1.12 -11.14
C GLU A 329 -9.52 -0.68 -9.82
N ALA A 330 -10.27 -0.85 -8.73
CA ALA A 330 -9.84 -0.49 -7.38
C ALA A 330 -8.63 -1.31 -6.94
N LYS A 331 -7.55 -0.62 -6.52
CA LYS A 331 -6.31 -1.25 -6.03
C LYS A 331 -6.14 -0.95 -4.55
N ILE A 332 -6.44 -1.93 -3.71
CA ILE A 332 -6.64 -1.72 -2.27
C ILE A 332 -5.67 -2.52 -1.41
N SER A 333 -4.49 -2.86 -1.95
CA SER A 333 -3.50 -3.63 -1.21
C SER A 333 -2.96 -2.84 -0.02
N LEU A 334 -3.07 -3.41 1.18
CA LEU A 334 -2.60 -2.81 2.42
C LEU A 334 -1.10 -3.07 2.68
N MET A 335 -0.50 -3.98 1.91
CA MET A 335 0.90 -4.38 2.06
C MET A 335 1.90 -3.22 1.89
N PRO A 336 1.79 -2.36 0.87
CA PRO A 336 2.70 -1.21 0.73
C PRO A 336 2.59 -0.22 1.90
N LEU A 337 1.40 -0.10 2.51
CA LEU A 337 1.15 0.80 3.64
C LEU A 337 1.73 0.26 4.94
N ILE A 338 1.55 -1.04 5.19
CA ILE A 338 2.17 -1.75 6.31
C ILE A 338 3.69 -1.65 6.18
N PHE A 339 4.21 -1.96 4.99
CA PHE A 339 5.64 -1.87 4.69
C PHE A 339 6.18 -0.46 4.90
N GLY A 340 5.50 0.57 4.40
CA GLY A 340 5.91 1.97 4.59
C GLY A 340 5.94 2.38 6.07
N THR A 341 4.98 1.91 6.87
CA THR A 341 4.95 2.15 8.33
C THR A 341 6.18 1.55 9.02
N PHE A 342 6.52 0.31 8.69
CA PHE A 342 7.73 -0.34 9.21
C PHE A 342 9.01 0.33 8.73
N LYS A 343 9.10 0.64 7.43
CA LYS A 343 10.26 1.30 6.81
C LYS A 343 10.55 2.64 7.46
N ALA A 344 9.54 3.48 7.64
CA ALA A 344 9.68 4.79 8.29
C ALA A 344 10.17 4.66 9.73
N THR A 345 9.53 3.77 10.50
CA THR A 345 9.88 3.52 11.90
C THR A 345 11.30 2.99 12.03
N LEU A 346 11.68 2.02 11.20
CA LEU A 346 13.01 1.41 11.23
C LEU A 346 14.11 2.44 10.98
N PHE A 347 13.99 3.25 9.93
CA PHE A 347 15.03 4.24 9.60
C PHE A 347 15.09 5.38 10.61
N ALA A 348 13.94 5.84 11.13
CA ALA A 348 13.92 6.81 12.21
C ALA A 348 14.60 6.29 13.48
N MET A 349 14.35 5.03 13.85
CA MET A 349 14.95 4.41 15.03
C MET A 349 16.45 4.13 14.85
N LEU A 350 16.87 3.73 13.64
CA LEU A 350 18.29 3.54 13.32
C LEU A 350 19.08 4.84 13.49
N PHE A 351 18.47 5.99 13.19
CA PHE A 351 19.05 7.31 13.42
C PHE A 351 18.95 7.76 14.89
N ALA A 352 17.77 7.66 15.48
CA ALA A 352 17.48 8.22 16.81
C ALA A 352 18.11 7.43 17.95
N VAL A 353 18.06 6.10 17.92
CA VAL A 353 18.47 5.26 19.07
C VAL A 353 19.95 5.44 19.40
N PRO A 354 20.91 5.34 18.47
CA PRO A 354 22.32 5.51 18.81
C PRO A 354 22.58 6.89 19.40
N LEU A 355 22.02 7.95 18.78
CA LEU A 355 22.25 9.32 19.20
C LEU A 355 21.64 9.63 20.58
N ALA A 356 20.41 9.18 20.81
CA ALA A 356 19.72 9.37 22.08
C ALA A 356 20.36 8.59 23.22
N LEU A 357 20.73 7.32 23.00
CA LEU A 357 21.31 6.48 24.05
C LEU A 357 22.74 6.87 24.39
N LEU A 358 23.58 7.14 23.39
CA LEU A 358 24.94 7.62 23.63
C LEU A 358 24.92 9.01 24.27
N GLY A 359 24.02 9.88 23.84
CA GLY A 359 23.78 11.17 24.48
C GLY A 359 23.36 11.03 25.95
N ALA A 360 22.44 10.13 26.25
CA ALA A 360 21.96 9.86 27.61
C ALA A 360 23.06 9.26 28.50
N LEU A 361 23.86 8.33 27.96
CA LEU A 361 25.02 7.77 28.65
C LEU A 361 26.08 8.83 28.93
N TYR A 362 26.39 9.68 27.96
CA TYR A 362 27.34 10.79 28.14
C TYR A 362 26.86 11.79 29.19
N THR A 363 25.59 12.21 29.09
CA THR A 363 24.99 13.20 29.99
C THR A 363 24.89 12.69 31.42
N SER A 364 24.56 11.41 31.61
CA SER A 364 24.44 10.83 32.95
C SER A 364 25.80 10.53 33.59
N GLN A 365 26.79 10.06 32.83
CA GLN A 365 28.03 9.50 33.41
C GLN A 365 29.27 10.38 33.26
N PHE A 366 29.34 11.24 32.25
CA PHE A 366 30.57 11.95 31.88
C PHE A 366 30.45 13.47 32.04
N MET A 367 29.27 14.03 31.76
CA MET A 367 28.99 15.47 31.79
C MET A 367 29.07 16.09 33.20
N SER A 368 29.49 17.35 33.29
CA SER A 368 29.45 18.13 34.53
C SER A 368 28.01 18.43 34.98
N SER A 369 27.77 18.54 36.28
CA SER A 369 26.44 18.79 36.86
C SER A 369 25.79 20.09 36.36
N THR A 370 26.59 21.15 36.20
CA THR A 370 26.13 22.44 35.67
C THR A 370 25.66 22.33 34.23
N LEU A 371 26.41 21.65 33.37
CA LEU A 371 26.06 21.49 31.97
C LEU A 371 24.85 20.54 31.81
N LYS A 372 24.81 19.46 32.59
CA LYS A 372 23.66 18.56 32.66
C LYS A 372 22.37 19.30 33.00
N GLY A 373 22.42 20.22 33.97
CA GLY A 373 21.29 21.06 34.37
C GLY A 373 20.76 22.00 33.27
N ARG A 374 21.52 22.21 32.18
CA ARG A 374 21.10 22.99 31.00
C ARG A 374 20.68 22.10 29.83
N ILE A 375 21.45 21.05 29.54
CA ILE A 375 21.23 20.18 28.38
C ILE A 375 19.96 19.36 28.52
N LYS A 376 19.69 18.78 29.69
CA LYS A 376 18.50 17.93 29.88
C LYS A 376 17.19 18.71 29.62
N PRO A 377 16.95 19.88 30.25
CA PRO A 377 15.79 20.69 29.93
C PRO A 377 15.72 21.11 28.45
N ALA A 378 16.85 21.43 27.81
CA ALA A 378 16.86 21.80 26.39
C ALA A 378 16.39 20.65 25.49
N VAL A 379 16.82 19.41 25.77
CA VAL A 379 16.34 18.23 25.05
C VAL A 379 14.86 17.96 25.34
N GLU A 380 14.40 18.15 26.57
CA GLU A 380 12.97 18.01 26.91
C GLU A 380 12.10 19.04 26.18
N ILE A 381 12.56 20.29 26.07
CA ILE A 381 11.89 21.34 25.29
C ILE A 381 11.85 20.98 23.79
N MET A 382 12.88 20.30 23.26
CA MET A 382 12.89 19.81 21.88
C MET A 382 11.70 18.88 21.59
N ALA A 383 11.19 18.15 22.60
CA ALA A 383 10.02 17.27 22.46
C ALA A 383 8.70 18.03 22.29
N ALA A 384 8.67 19.32 22.68
CA ALA A 384 7.49 20.18 22.60
C ALA A 384 7.26 20.77 21.19
N VAL A 385 8.24 20.64 20.28
CA VAL A 385 8.09 21.11 18.90
C VAL A 385 6.96 20.34 18.21
N PRO A 386 5.93 21.02 17.66
CA PRO A 386 4.83 20.34 16.97
C PRO A 386 5.32 19.54 15.77
N SER A 387 4.83 18.30 15.63
CA SER A 387 5.29 17.39 14.57
C SER A 387 4.99 17.92 13.15
N VAL A 388 3.90 18.67 12.98
CA VAL A 388 3.57 19.37 11.72
C VAL A 388 4.67 20.35 11.32
N VAL A 389 5.26 21.09 12.27
CA VAL A 389 6.35 22.05 11.98
C VAL A 389 7.59 21.31 11.52
N ILE A 390 7.93 20.19 12.17
CA ILE A 390 9.07 19.34 11.78
C ILE A 390 8.83 18.75 10.38
N GLY A 391 7.63 18.21 10.12
CA GLY A 391 7.25 17.66 8.82
C GLY A 391 7.31 18.70 7.71
N PHE A 392 6.81 19.91 7.98
CA PHE A 392 6.85 21.04 7.06
C PHE A 392 8.29 21.44 6.72
N LEU A 393 9.15 21.64 7.73
CA LEU A 393 10.56 21.96 7.51
C LEU A 393 11.30 20.83 6.78
N ALA A 394 10.96 19.58 7.08
CA ALA A 394 11.54 18.41 6.43
C ALA A 394 11.20 18.38 4.93
N GLY A 395 9.93 18.60 4.58
CA GLY A 395 9.47 18.56 3.19
C GLY A 395 9.83 19.79 2.36
N LEU A 396 9.83 20.99 2.96
CA LEU A 396 10.00 22.26 2.24
C LEU A 396 11.43 22.80 2.25
N TRP A 397 12.23 22.46 3.27
CA TRP A 397 13.60 22.96 3.43
C TRP A 397 14.65 21.84 3.37
N LEU A 398 14.50 20.80 4.18
CA LEU A 398 15.49 19.72 4.26
C LEU A 398 15.54 18.89 2.96
N ALA A 399 14.39 18.49 2.42
CA ALA A 399 14.31 17.69 1.21
C ALA A 399 14.94 18.40 -0.01
N PRO A 400 14.66 19.68 -0.31
CA PRO A 400 15.38 20.41 -1.35
C PRO A 400 16.87 20.62 -1.07
N LEU A 401 17.25 20.85 0.19
CA LEU A 401 18.66 21.00 0.56
C LEU A 401 19.44 19.70 0.28
N MET A 402 18.85 18.56 0.62
CA MET A 402 19.45 17.24 0.42
C MET A 402 19.44 16.82 -1.05
N ASP A 403 18.39 17.15 -1.80
CA ASP A 403 18.33 16.91 -3.25
C ASP A 403 19.43 17.64 -4.03
N LYS A 404 19.85 18.82 -3.55
CA LYS A 404 20.96 19.59 -4.14
C LYS A 404 22.35 19.13 -3.67
N ASN A 405 22.45 18.56 -2.47
CA ASN A 405 23.73 18.29 -1.81
C ASN A 405 23.83 16.82 -1.36
N LEU A 406 23.38 15.88 -2.18
CA LEU A 406 23.31 14.48 -1.80
C LEU A 406 24.69 13.89 -1.45
N LEU A 407 25.71 14.19 -2.25
CA LEU A 407 27.07 13.71 -1.98
C LEU A 407 27.67 14.30 -0.69
N MET A 408 27.35 15.56 -0.38
CA MET A 408 27.78 16.20 0.87
C MET A 408 27.32 15.42 2.10
N LEU A 409 26.09 14.89 2.09
CA LEU A 409 25.58 14.06 3.18
C LEU A 409 26.43 12.80 3.38
N PHE A 410 26.72 12.07 2.30
CA PHE A 410 27.51 10.84 2.38
C PHE A 410 28.94 11.12 2.82
N LEU A 411 29.54 12.21 2.34
CA LEU A 411 30.85 12.65 2.81
C LEU A 411 30.82 13.06 4.28
N ALA A 412 29.76 13.73 4.75
CA ALA A 412 29.63 14.11 6.16
C ALA A 412 29.62 12.89 7.09
N VAL A 413 29.00 11.77 6.70
CA VAL A 413 29.01 10.51 7.47
C VAL A 413 30.42 9.96 7.66
N VAL A 414 31.38 10.31 6.79
CA VAL A 414 32.78 9.85 6.87
C VAL A 414 33.69 10.91 7.48
N ILE A 415 33.62 12.14 6.97
CA ILE A 415 34.50 13.26 7.33
C ILE A 415 34.25 13.73 8.76
N VAL A 416 32.99 13.81 9.21
CA VAL A 416 32.70 14.29 10.57
C VAL A 416 33.27 13.33 11.62
N PRO A 417 33.04 12.00 11.57
CA PRO A 417 33.70 11.08 12.49
C PRO A 417 35.23 11.11 12.42
N ALA A 418 35.80 11.20 11.21
CA ALA A 418 37.26 11.29 11.05
C ALA A 418 37.83 12.55 11.71
N MET A 419 37.19 13.71 11.50
CA MET A 419 37.56 14.98 12.13
C MET A 419 37.42 14.92 13.66
N LEU A 420 36.35 14.29 14.16
CA LEU A 420 36.18 14.07 15.60
C LEU A 420 37.27 13.18 16.17
N LEU A 421 37.67 12.11 15.48
CA LEU A 421 38.79 11.26 15.92
C LEU A 421 40.10 12.06 15.97
N ILE A 422 40.41 12.84 14.93
CA ILE A 422 41.58 13.71 14.90
C ILE A 422 41.54 14.72 16.06
N ALA A 423 40.37 15.31 16.34
CA ALA A 423 40.19 16.24 17.45
C ALA A 423 40.38 15.56 18.81
N VAL A 424 39.91 14.31 18.97
CA VAL A 424 40.11 13.51 20.19
C VAL A 424 41.59 13.17 20.40
N PHE A 425 42.32 12.81 19.34
CA PHE A 425 43.77 12.58 19.44
C PHE A 425 44.54 13.87 19.74
N SER A 426 44.17 14.97 19.08
CA SER A 426 44.72 16.30 19.35
C SER A 426 44.43 16.75 20.79
N TRP A 427 43.26 16.40 21.32
CA TRP A 427 42.88 16.70 22.71
C TRP A 427 43.83 16.06 23.71
N LYS A 428 44.37 14.87 23.42
CA LYS A 428 45.34 14.21 24.30
C LYS A 428 46.59 15.07 24.53
N ALA A 429 47.04 15.82 23.54
CA ALA A 429 48.19 16.72 23.67
C ALA A 429 47.86 17.98 24.50
N VAL A 430 46.60 18.43 24.48
CA VAL A 430 46.15 19.65 25.17
C VAL A 430 45.62 19.34 26.59
N ALA A 431 45.24 18.10 26.87
CA ALA A 431 44.55 17.69 28.10
C ALA A 431 45.34 18.05 29.38
N ASP A 432 46.66 17.90 29.37
CA ASP A 432 47.52 18.15 30.53
C ASP A 432 47.94 19.63 30.69
N THR A 433 47.59 20.48 29.71
CA THR A 433 47.88 21.93 29.76
C THR A 433 46.94 22.66 30.72
N ALA A 434 47.25 23.92 31.04
CA ALA A 434 46.37 24.78 31.85
C ALA A 434 44.98 24.97 31.21
N VAL A 435 44.91 24.98 29.87
CA VAL A 435 43.67 25.10 29.10
C VAL A 435 42.84 23.82 29.19
N GLY A 436 43.46 22.64 29.02
CA GLY A 436 42.80 21.34 29.14
C GLY A 436 42.18 21.12 30.51
N ARG A 437 42.89 21.51 31.59
CA ARG A 437 42.36 21.43 32.96
C ARG A 437 41.14 22.32 33.20
N ARG A 438 41.07 23.51 32.58
CA ARG A 438 39.93 24.44 32.70
C ARG A 438 38.68 23.96 31.95
N LEU A 439 38.87 23.23 30.85
CA LEU A 439 37.81 22.75 29.97
C LEU A 439 37.29 21.35 30.32
N LYS A 440 37.84 20.73 31.38
CA LYS A 440 37.43 19.40 31.86
C LYS A 440 35.94 19.39 32.23
N GLY A 441 35.18 18.46 31.67
CA GLY A 441 33.72 18.37 31.78
C GLY A 441 32.92 19.21 30.78
N TYR A 442 33.59 19.97 29.90
CA TYR A 442 33.01 20.75 28.80
C TYR A 442 33.50 20.29 27.42
N GLU A 443 34.15 19.12 27.34
CA GLU A 443 34.82 18.61 26.13
C GLU A 443 33.87 18.53 24.93
N PHE A 444 32.60 18.17 25.17
CA PHE A 444 31.57 18.13 24.13
C PHE A 444 31.40 19.47 23.40
N ILE A 445 31.45 20.60 24.12
CA ILE A 445 31.31 21.94 23.52
C ILE A 445 32.52 22.23 22.63
N CYS A 446 33.72 21.83 23.06
CA CYS A 446 34.93 21.96 22.26
C CYS A 446 34.90 21.11 20.98
N MET A 447 34.12 20.03 20.95
CA MET A 447 33.94 19.19 19.75
C MET A 447 32.90 19.76 18.77
N MET A 448 31.99 20.63 19.19
CA MET A 448 30.96 21.20 18.28
C MET A 448 31.56 21.97 17.08
N PRO A 449 32.57 22.86 17.25
CA PRO A 449 33.23 23.51 16.12
C PRO A 449 33.86 22.52 15.14
N VAL A 450 34.37 21.38 15.62
CA VAL A 450 34.96 20.33 14.78
C VAL A 450 33.89 19.66 13.92
N VAL A 451 32.70 19.42 14.47
CA VAL A 451 31.56 18.90 13.69
C VAL A 451 31.16 19.89 12.60
N LEU A 452 31.01 21.17 12.94
CA LEU A 452 30.66 22.22 11.98
C LEU A 452 31.72 22.36 10.87
N LEU A 453 32.99 22.30 11.24
CA LEU A 453 34.11 22.32 10.29
C LEU A 453 34.09 21.08 9.39
N GLY A 454 33.82 19.89 9.92
CA GLY A 454 33.69 18.66 9.14
C GLY A 454 32.53 18.72 8.13
N LEU A 455 31.39 19.29 8.53
CA LEU A 455 30.25 19.53 7.63
C LEU A 455 30.62 20.53 6.53
N TRP A 456 31.26 21.64 6.88
CA TRP A 456 31.73 22.64 5.93
C TRP A 456 32.73 22.07 4.92
N LEU A 457 33.73 21.31 5.39
CA LEU A 457 34.69 20.60 4.55
C LEU A 457 34.00 19.59 3.62
N SER A 458 32.99 18.88 4.09
CA SER A 458 32.20 17.96 3.26
C SER A 458 31.51 18.70 2.10
N GLY A 459 30.98 19.90 2.37
CA GLY A 459 30.38 20.75 1.34
C GLY A 459 31.37 21.30 0.33
N LEU A 460 32.63 21.56 0.74
CA LEU A 460 33.68 21.97 -0.17
C LEU A 460 34.19 20.83 -1.05
N ILE A 461 34.30 19.62 -0.50
CA ILE A 461 34.83 18.44 -1.21
C ILE A 461 33.79 17.82 -2.13
N ALA A 462 32.49 17.90 -1.80
CA ALA A 462 31.43 17.25 -2.56
C ALA A 462 31.39 17.66 -4.05
N PRO A 463 31.28 18.95 -4.44
CA PRO A 463 31.15 19.33 -5.85
C PRO A 463 32.30 18.85 -6.76
N PRO A 464 33.60 19.04 -6.43
CA PRO A 464 34.68 18.56 -7.27
C PRO A 464 34.74 17.02 -7.31
N LEU A 465 34.40 16.35 -6.20
CA LEU A 465 34.34 14.89 -6.17
C LEU A 465 33.17 14.35 -7.03
N GLU A 466 32.03 15.05 -7.04
CA GLU A 466 30.86 14.67 -7.84
C GLU A 466 31.14 14.82 -9.34
N ALA A 467 31.78 15.93 -9.72
CA ALA A 467 32.19 16.17 -11.10
C ALA A 467 33.16 15.09 -11.60
N THR A 468 34.11 14.67 -10.77
CA THR A 468 35.16 13.71 -11.15
C THR A 468 34.69 12.26 -11.14
N LEU A 469 33.90 11.84 -10.15
CA LEU A 469 33.47 10.44 -10.01
C LEU A 469 32.15 10.11 -10.71
N PHE A 470 31.23 11.08 -10.82
CA PHE A 470 29.85 10.82 -11.26
C PHE A 470 29.42 11.65 -12.47
N GLY A 471 30.35 12.34 -13.14
CA GLY A 471 30.01 13.13 -14.32
C GLY A 471 29.08 14.31 -14.03
N ALA A 472 29.19 14.89 -12.82
CA ALA A 472 28.45 16.05 -12.33
C ALA A 472 26.96 15.84 -11.95
N ASP A 473 26.42 14.63 -12.07
CA ASP A 473 25.10 14.30 -11.51
C ASP A 473 25.09 12.89 -10.89
N LEU A 474 25.28 12.84 -9.58
CA LEU A 474 25.19 11.59 -8.81
C LEU A 474 23.84 10.89 -8.99
N LYS A 475 22.73 11.64 -9.11
CA LYS A 475 21.38 11.07 -9.23
C LYS A 475 21.19 10.41 -10.58
N GLN A 476 21.69 11.03 -11.65
CA GLN A 476 21.70 10.43 -12.98
C GLN A 476 22.58 9.18 -13.00
N TRP A 477 23.75 9.21 -12.37
CA TRP A 477 24.63 8.05 -12.25
C TRP A 477 23.97 6.88 -11.48
N LEU A 478 23.27 7.18 -10.38
CA LEU A 478 22.50 6.17 -9.62
C LEU A 478 21.45 5.49 -10.50
N TYR A 479 20.78 6.24 -11.36
CA TYR A 479 19.77 5.68 -12.26
C TYR A 479 20.39 4.86 -13.39
N SER A 480 21.42 5.39 -14.08
CA SER A 480 22.03 4.71 -15.23
C SER A 480 22.84 3.47 -14.84
N SER A 481 23.52 3.51 -13.69
CA SER A 481 24.44 2.45 -13.26
C SER A 481 23.78 1.42 -12.33
N LEU A 482 22.90 1.87 -11.43
CA LEU A 482 22.27 1.01 -10.41
C LEU A 482 20.76 0.82 -10.62
N GLY A 483 20.14 1.54 -11.57
CA GLY A 483 18.69 1.51 -11.78
C GLY A 483 17.89 2.13 -10.63
N VAL A 484 18.54 2.86 -9.73
CA VAL A 484 17.92 3.42 -8.52
C VAL A 484 17.43 4.83 -8.79
N ARG A 485 16.13 5.05 -8.62
CA ARG A 485 15.52 6.39 -8.72
C ARG A 485 15.64 7.13 -7.39
N TYR A 486 16.07 8.39 -7.46
CA TYR A 486 16.10 9.29 -6.31
C TYR A 486 14.83 10.15 -6.28
N ASP A 487 14.04 9.98 -5.23
CA ASP A 487 12.91 10.85 -4.92
C ASP A 487 13.39 11.97 -3.99
N GLN A 488 13.03 13.23 -4.25
CA GLN A 488 13.38 14.36 -3.38
C GLN A 488 12.85 14.16 -1.95
N ARG A 489 11.65 13.60 -1.81
CA ARG A 489 11.04 13.21 -0.55
C ARG A 489 11.21 11.71 -0.37
N ASN A 490 12.11 11.31 0.53
CA ASN A 490 12.55 9.93 0.65
C ASN A 490 12.76 9.50 2.11
N SER A 491 13.26 8.27 2.28
CA SER A 491 13.42 7.65 3.58
C SER A 491 14.57 8.24 4.41
N ILE A 492 15.54 8.91 3.79
CA ILE A 492 16.60 9.64 4.51
C ILE A 492 16.00 10.86 5.21
N ILE A 493 15.15 11.61 4.50
CA ILE A 493 14.43 12.77 5.08
C ILE A 493 13.63 12.33 6.30
N ILE A 494 12.96 11.18 6.20
CA ILE A 494 12.20 10.60 7.31
C ILE A 494 13.09 10.14 8.46
N ALA A 495 14.24 9.52 8.19
CA ALA A 495 15.17 9.10 9.22
C ALA A 495 15.61 10.27 10.09
N ILE A 496 15.90 11.41 9.45
CA ILE A 496 16.34 12.63 10.13
C ILE A 496 15.16 13.31 10.85
N ALA A 497 14.05 13.56 10.16
CA ALA A 497 12.94 14.34 10.69
C ALA A 497 12.17 13.59 11.80
N LEU A 498 11.77 12.34 11.54
CA LEU A 498 11.09 11.52 12.55
C LEU A 498 12.06 11.10 13.64
N GLY A 499 13.32 10.80 13.30
CA GLY A 499 14.35 10.51 14.29
C GLY A 499 14.54 11.68 15.26
N PHE A 500 14.65 12.92 14.75
CA PHE A 500 14.71 14.14 15.54
C PHE A 500 13.53 14.25 16.52
N ALA A 501 12.31 13.99 16.07
CA ALA A 501 11.12 14.05 16.92
C ALA A 501 11.09 12.98 18.05
N VAL A 502 11.79 11.86 17.86
CA VAL A 502 11.79 10.72 18.80
C VAL A 502 12.97 10.77 19.77
N ILE A 503 14.09 11.40 19.39
CA ILE A 503 15.31 11.52 20.22
C ILE A 503 15.00 11.98 21.65
N PRO A 504 14.22 13.06 21.90
CA PRO A 504 14.01 13.56 23.25
C PRO A 504 13.38 12.54 24.19
N ILE A 505 12.44 11.76 23.67
CA ILE A 505 11.71 10.76 24.45
C ILE A 505 12.64 9.63 24.86
N ILE A 506 13.43 9.12 23.91
CA ILE A 506 14.39 8.06 24.21
C ILE A 506 15.48 8.59 25.15
N PHE A 507 15.99 9.78 24.88
CA PHE A 507 17.06 10.40 25.66
C PHE A 507 16.64 10.61 27.11
N THR A 508 15.53 11.31 27.36
CA THR A 508 15.13 11.69 28.72
C THR A 508 14.87 10.46 29.59
N ILE A 509 14.14 9.47 29.07
CA ILE A 509 13.82 8.25 29.81
C ILE A 509 15.07 7.38 30.03
N ALA A 510 15.95 7.28 29.03
CA ALA A 510 17.20 6.54 29.17
C ALA A 510 18.16 7.23 30.17
N GLU A 511 18.25 8.56 30.13
CA GLU A 511 19.07 9.35 31.04
C GLU A 511 18.60 9.20 32.49
N ASP A 512 17.29 9.25 32.73
CA ASP A 512 16.70 8.97 34.05
C ASP A 512 17.02 7.55 34.52
N ALA A 513 16.86 6.55 33.65
CA ALA A 513 17.18 5.17 33.98
C ALA A 513 18.65 4.97 34.37
N LEU A 514 19.57 5.63 33.65
CA LEU A 514 21.01 5.57 33.92
C LEU A 514 21.38 6.34 35.19
N SER A 515 20.76 7.49 35.44
CA SER A 515 21.03 8.33 36.62
C SER A 515 20.47 7.76 37.92
N ASN A 516 19.43 6.91 37.84
CA ASN A 516 18.83 6.25 39.00
C ASN A 516 19.56 4.97 39.43
N VAL A 517 20.60 4.54 38.71
CA VAL A 517 21.43 3.42 39.16
C VAL A 517 22.10 3.77 40.50
N PRO A 518 22.02 2.91 41.53
CA PRO A 518 22.58 3.18 42.85
C PRO A 518 24.06 3.59 42.78
N ARG A 519 24.39 4.74 43.39
CA ARG A 519 25.75 5.32 43.34
C ARG A 519 26.82 4.42 43.98
N ASN A 520 26.42 3.57 44.92
CA ASN A 520 27.31 2.59 45.56
C ASN A 520 27.86 1.56 44.54
N LEU A 521 27.08 1.16 43.53
CA LEU A 521 27.55 0.25 42.48
C LEU A 521 28.66 0.90 41.64
N ALA A 522 28.47 2.17 41.27
CA ALA A 522 29.48 2.94 40.54
C ALA A 522 30.74 3.16 41.40
N ALA A 523 30.58 3.52 42.68
CA ALA A 523 31.69 3.71 43.61
C ALA A 523 32.49 2.41 43.84
N ALA A 524 31.81 1.27 44.01
CA ALA A 524 32.45 -0.03 44.17
C ALA A 524 33.28 -0.42 42.94
N SER A 525 32.74 -0.22 41.73
CA SER A 525 33.45 -0.46 40.47
C SER A 525 34.73 0.38 40.36
N LEU A 526 34.63 1.68 40.67
CA LEU A 526 35.79 2.59 40.65
C LEU A 526 36.82 2.23 41.73
N ALA A 527 36.39 1.79 42.91
CA ALA A 527 37.28 1.35 43.99
C ALA A 527 38.07 0.09 43.62
N LEU A 528 37.53 -0.78 42.76
CA LEU A 528 38.22 -1.94 42.19
C LEU A 528 39.20 -1.57 41.05
N GLY A 529 39.44 -0.28 40.81
CA GLY A 529 40.35 0.22 39.78
C GLY A 529 39.75 0.28 38.37
N ALA A 530 38.44 0.08 38.22
CA ALA A 530 37.80 0.21 36.92
C ALA A 530 37.77 1.69 36.47
N SER A 531 37.91 1.94 35.17
CA SER A 531 37.77 3.29 34.61
C SER A 531 36.30 3.74 34.58
N ARG A 532 36.06 5.05 34.42
CA ARG A 532 34.69 5.59 34.24
C ARG A 532 33.96 4.96 33.05
N TRP A 533 34.68 4.71 31.95
CA TRP A 533 34.13 4.01 30.78
C TRP A 533 33.78 2.56 31.07
N GLN A 534 34.67 1.83 31.75
CA GLN A 534 34.41 0.44 32.16
C GLN A 534 33.21 0.37 33.11
N THR A 535 33.11 1.28 34.08
CA THR A 535 31.99 1.37 35.02
C THR A 535 30.68 1.69 34.29
N ALA A 536 30.68 2.67 33.39
CA ALA A 536 29.51 3.02 32.58
C ALA A 536 29.02 1.83 31.73
N TRP A 537 29.93 1.14 31.04
CA TRP A 537 29.59 0.08 30.10
C TRP A 537 29.29 -1.28 30.75
N ARG A 538 30.01 -1.64 31.82
CA ARG A 538 29.92 -2.96 32.45
C ARG A 538 29.02 -3.03 33.69
N VAL A 539 28.74 -1.90 34.33
CA VAL A 539 27.96 -1.85 35.57
C VAL A 539 26.68 -1.06 35.37
N ILE A 540 26.79 0.21 34.96
CA ILE A 540 25.66 1.13 34.93
C ILE A 540 24.70 0.79 33.79
N LEU A 541 25.19 0.70 32.55
CA LEU A 541 24.35 0.41 31.40
C LEU A 541 23.61 -0.94 31.55
N PRO A 542 24.27 -2.07 31.93
CA PRO A 542 23.58 -3.34 32.17
C PRO A 542 22.50 -3.26 33.26
N SER A 543 22.76 -2.53 34.34
CA SER A 543 21.79 -2.34 35.43
C SER A 543 20.59 -1.50 34.98
N ALA A 544 20.81 -0.51 34.12
CA ALA A 544 19.77 0.36 33.57
C ALA A 544 19.04 -0.21 32.34
N LEU A 545 19.45 -1.36 31.79
CA LEU A 545 18.88 -1.95 30.57
C LEU A 545 17.35 -2.03 30.56
N PRO A 546 16.65 -2.43 31.65
CA PRO A 546 15.19 -2.44 31.64
C PRO A 546 14.57 -1.06 31.38
N GLY A 547 15.17 0.00 31.92
CA GLY A 547 14.72 1.39 31.70
C GLY A 547 15.10 1.90 30.32
N VAL A 548 16.33 1.64 29.88
CA VAL A 548 16.80 1.99 28.52
C VAL A 548 15.94 1.33 27.45
N PHE A 549 15.63 0.04 27.60
CA PHE A 549 14.74 -0.67 26.67
C PHE A 549 13.34 -0.05 26.67
N SER A 550 12.82 0.34 27.84
CA SER A 550 11.52 1.03 27.93
C SER A 550 11.54 2.36 27.17
N ALA A 551 12.63 3.12 27.25
CA ALA A 551 12.81 4.37 26.52
C ALA A 551 12.74 4.17 25.00
N ILE A 552 13.47 3.18 24.48
CA ILE A 552 13.48 2.82 23.05
C ILE A 552 12.07 2.42 22.60
N MET A 553 11.35 1.65 23.41
CA MET A 553 10.00 1.17 23.06
C MET A 553 8.96 2.29 23.04
N ILE A 554 9.02 3.24 23.97
CA ILE A 554 8.15 4.41 23.95
C ILE A 554 8.44 5.27 22.70
N GLY A 555 9.72 5.43 22.35
CA GLY A 555 10.12 6.10 21.11
C GLY A 555 9.63 5.38 19.85
N PHE A 556 9.76 4.05 19.80
CA PHE A 556 9.26 3.21 18.72
C PHE A 556 7.74 3.35 18.54
N GLY A 557 6.99 3.25 19.64
CA GLY A 557 5.52 3.38 19.61
C GLY A 557 5.06 4.73 19.07
N ARG A 558 5.76 5.81 19.42
CA ARG A 558 5.53 7.14 18.83
C ARG A 558 5.85 7.16 17.34
N ALA A 559 6.97 6.57 16.92
CA ALA A 559 7.38 6.55 15.51
C ALA A 559 6.39 5.80 14.61
N VAL A 560 5.83 4.67 15.07
CA VAL A 560 4.81 3.91 14.31
C VAL A 560 3.53 4.72 14.11
N GLY A 561 3.12 5.47 15.14
CA GLY A 561 1.92 6.32 15.11
C GLY A 561 2.13 7.68 14.45
N GLU A 562 3.35 8.04 14.08
CA GLU A 562 3.62 9.35 13.50
C GLU A 562 2.90 9.50 12.16
N THR A 563 2.15 10.60 12.05
CA THR A 563 1.28 10.85 10.90
C THR A 563 1.75 12.05 10.11
N MET A 564 2.05 13.16 10.78
CA MET A 564 2.26 14.45 10.12
C MET A 564 3.65 14.57 9.50
N ILE A 565 4.69 14.11 10.19
CA ILE A 565 6.04 14.09 9.60
C ILE A 565 6.05 13.18 8.37
N VAL A 566 5.44 12.00 8.47
CA VAL A 566 5.39 11.02 7.38
C VAL A 566 4.64 11.58 6.17
N LEU A 567 3.46 12.16 6.40
CA LEU A 567 2.63 12.80 5.37
C LEU A 567 3.41 13.86 4.57
N MET A 568 4.20 14.70 5.25
CA MET A 568 4.83 15.86 4.62
C MET A 568 6.18 15.54 3.98
N ALA A 569 6.92 14.55 4.50
CA ALA A 569 8.31 14.31 4.11
C ALA A 569 8.57 13.05 3.27
N THR A 570 7.60 12.16 3.08
CA THR A 570 7.79 10.90 2.32
C THR A 570 7.35 10.91 0.86
N GLY A 571 6.67 11.98 0.42
CA GLY A 571 6.08 12.03 -0.92
C GLY A 571 4.83 11.14 -1.10
N ASN A 572 4.44 10.37 -0.07
CA ASN A 572 3.23 9.53 -0.04
C ASN A 572 3.12 8.51 -1.18
N THR A 573 4.25 7.94 -1.63
CA THR A 573 4.31 6.93 -2.69
C THR A 573 4.24 5.52 -2.09
N PRO A 574 3.19 4.71 -2.38
CA PRO A 574 3.02 3.38 -1.80
C PRO A 574 3.91 2.34 -2.51
N ILE A 575 5.23 2.51 -2.46
CA ILE A 575 6.21 1.64 -3.12
C ILE A 575 6.88 0.72 -2.08
N MET A 576 6.99 -0.57 -2.41
CA MET A 576 7.67 -1.57 -1.58
C MET A 576 9.15 -1.71 -1.97
N SER A 577 9.97 -0.72 -1.62
CA SER A 577 11.43 -0.75 -1.82
C SER A 577 12.17 -0.42 -0.53
N TRP A 578 13.24 -1.17 -0.23
CA TRP A 578 14.15 -0.90 0.88
C TRP A 578 15.16 0.21 0.58
N SER A 579 15.18 0.74 -0.64
CA SER A 579 16.02 1.89 -1.01
C SER A 579 15.75 3.09 -0.11
N LEU A 580 16.82 3.70 0.38
CA LEU A 580 16.80 4.94 1.16
C LEU A 580 16.33 6.14 0.33
N PHE A 581 16.53 6.07 -0.99
CA PHE A 581 16.28 7.16 -1.94
C PHE A 581 14.84 7.26 -2.39
N ASN A 582 14.00 6.30 -2.02
CA ASN A 582 12.59 6.27 -2.42
C ASN A 582 11.70 6.73 -1.28
N GLY A 583 10.56 7.32 -1.66
CA GLY A 583 9.44 7.62 -0.78
C GLY A 583 8.79 6.38 -0.19
N LEU A 584 7.75 6.60 0.61
CA LEU A 584 6.89 5.56 1.18
C LEU A 584 5.51 6.16 1.49
N ARG A 585 4.55 5.29 1.81
CA ARG A 585 3.25 5.69 2.38
C ARG A 585 2.96 4.83 3.60
N SER A 586 2.71 5.42 4.77
CA SER A 586 2.34 4.66 5.97
C SER A 586 0.83 4.47 6.08
N LEU A 587 0.38 3.56 6.94
CA LEU A 587 -1.03 3.38 7.28
C LEU A 587 -1.63 4.68 7.83
N SER A 588 -0.92 5.34 8.76
CA SER A 588 -1.34 6.59 9.39
C SER A 588 -1.51 7.73 8.37
N ALA A 589 -0.52 7.93 7.51
CA ALA A 589 -0.58 8.94 6.45
C ALA A 589 -1.66 8.62 5.42
N ASN A 590 -1.85 7.34 5.08
CA ASN A 590 -2.90 6.91 4.16
C ASN A 590 -4.30 7.26 4.68
N ILE A 591 -4.57 6.95 5.95
CA ILE A 591 -5.82 7.30 6.63
C ILE A 591 -6.05 8.82 6.58
N ALA A 592 -5.03 9.62 6.91
CA ALA A 592 -5.15 11.07 6.94
C ALA A 592 -5.42 11.71 5.57
N VAL A 593 -4.83 11.17 4.50
CA VAL A 593 -5.00 11.70 3.12
C VAL A 593 -6.33 11.30 2.51
N GLU A 594 -6.74 10.03 2.65
CA GLU A 594 -7.82 9.47 1.83
C GLU A 594 -9.19 9.56 2.52
N ILE A 595 -9.26 9.68 3.85
CA ILE A 595 -10.56 9.77 4.54
C ILE A 595 -11.42 10.94 4.03
N PRO A 596 -10.87 12.16 3.84
CA PRO A 596 -11.66 13.29 3.33
C PRO A 596 -12.24 13.06 1.93
N GLU A 597 -11.56 12.27 1.10
CA GLU A 597 -11.92 12.01 -0.30
C GLU A 597 -12.78 10.74 -0.45
N ALA A 598 -12.87 9.90 0.59
CA ALA A 598 -13.54 8.61 0.51
C ALA A 598 -15.08 8.77 0.61
N PRO A 599 -15.85 8.22 -0.35
CA PRO A 599 -17.31 8.21 -0.27
C PRO A 599 -17.78 7.51 1.01
N LEU A 600 -18.67 8.17 1.77
CA LEU A 600 -19.17 7.65 3.04
C LEU A 600 -19.75 6.23 2.85
N PHE A 601 -19.30 5.29 3.67
CA PHE A 601 -19.66 3.85 3.62
C PHE A 601 -19.27 3.11 2.33
N GLY A 602 -18.54 3.73 1.41
CA GLY A 602 -17.96 3.09 0.23
C GLY A 602 -16.80 2.15 0.58
N THR A 603 -16.31 1.42 -0.42
CA THR A 603 -15.21 0.44 -0.24
C THR A 603 -13.95 1.09 0.31
N LEU A 604 -13.52 2.21 -0.29
CA LEU A 604 -12.34 2.94 0.17
C LEU A 604 -12.49 3.36 1.63
N TYR A 605 -13.63 3.98 1.99
CA TYR A 605 -13.91 4.44 3.35
C TYR A 605 -13.76 3.30 4.37
N ARG A 606 -14.40 2.15 4.13
CA ARG A 606 -14.30 1.01 5.04
C ARG A 606 -12.90 0.39 5.08
N THR A 607 -12.18 0.41 3.96
CA THR A 607 -10.80 -0.10 3.89
C THR A 607 -9.82 0.79 4.67
N LEU A 608 -10.08 2.10 4.75
CA LEU A 608 -9.33 3.01 5.62
C LEU A 608 -9.60 2.74 7.11
N PHE A 609 -10.84 2.43 7.48
CA PHE A 609 -11.17 1.95 8.83
C PHE A 609 -10.49 0.61 9.14
N LEU A 610 -10.44 -0.32 8.17
CA LEU A 610 -9.66 -1.55 8.32
C LEU A 610 -8.17 -1.27 8.51
N SER A 611 -7.62 -0.28 7.80
CA SER A 611 -6.23 0.18 7.99
C SER A 611 -5.99 0.69 9.40
N ALA A 612 -6.96 1.38 10.01
CA ALA A 612 -6.90 1.84 11.40
C ALA A 612 -6.93 0.67 12.40
N VAL A 613 -7.79 -0.33 12.17
CA VAL A 613 -7.79 -1.57 12.98
C VAL A 613 -6.44 -2.28 12.89
N LEU A 614 -5.87 -2.39 11.68
CA LEU A 614 -4.56 -3.02 11.48
C LEU A 614 -3.43 -2.24 12.16
N LEU A 615 -3.43 -0.90 12.08
CA LEU A 615 -2.45 -0.08 12.80
C LEU A 615 -2.55 -0.30 14.31
N PHE A 616 -3.77 -0.36 14.86
CA PHE A 616 -3.98 -0.69 16.27
C PHE A 616 -3.47 -2.09 16.63
N VAL A 617 -3.83 -3.11 15.86
CA VAL A 617 -3.38 -4.50 16.08
C VAL A 617 -1.85 -4.58 16.00
N LEU A 618 -1.24 -3.91 15.02
CA LEU A 618 0.20 -3.88 14.83
C LEU A 618 0.90 -3.25 16.04
N THR A 619 0.47 -2.06 16.44
CA THR A 619 1.01 -1.36 17.62
C THR A 619 0.81 -2.18 18.89
N PHE A 620 -0.35 -2.81 19.07
CA PHE A 620 -0.64 -3.69 20.19
C PHE A 620 0.30 -4.90 20.25
N ILE A 621 0.49 -5.61 19.14
CA ILE A 621 1.39 -6.77 19.04
C ILE A 621 2.82 -6.35 19.39
N ILE A 622 3.32 -5.26 18.80
CA ILE A 622 4.69 -4.81 19.03
C ILE A 622 4.88 -4.36 20.48
N ASN A 623 3.96 -3.58 21.03
CA ASN A 623 4.02 -3.13 22.42
C ASN A 623 3.93 -4.30 23.40
N THR A 624 3.13 -5.33 23.09
CA THR A 624 3.04 -6.54 23.91
C THR A 624 4.34 -7.33 23.87
N ALA A 625 4.91 -7.56 22.68
CA ALA A 625 6.20 -8.22 22.52
C ALA A 625 7.32 -7.47 23.26
N ALA A 626 7.30 -6.14 23.20
CA ALA A 626 8.20 -5.27 23.92
C ALA A 626 8.11 -5.44 25.44
N GLU A 627 6.91 -5.43 26.01
CA GLU A 627 6.73 -5.59 27.46
C GLU A 627 7.19 -6.99 27.92
N LEU A 628 6.96 -8.04 27.13
CA LEU A 628 7.47 -9.39 27.41
C LEU A 628 9.02 -9.42 27.45
N LEU A 629 9.69 -8.72 26.52
CA LEU A 629 11.15 -8.59 26.49
C LEU A 629 11.66 -7.80 27.70
N ARG A 630 11.00 -6.69 28.05
CA ARG A 630 11.33 -5.87 29.23
C ARG A 630 11.29 -6.68 30.51
N GLN A 631 10.25 -7.50 30.70
CA GLN A 631 10.14 -8.38 31.88
C GLN A 631 11.28 -9.39 31.96
N ARG A 632 11.72 -9.95 30.83
CA ARG A 632 12.90 -10.84 30.78
C ARG A 632 14.17 -10.10 31.21
N PHE A 633 14.40 -8.88 30.72
CA PHE A 633 15.55 -8.07 31.13
C PHE A 633 15.50 -7.71 32.62
N ARG A 634 14.32 -7.36 33.15
CA ARG A 634 14.15 -7.09 34.58
C ARG A 634 14.47 -8.32 35.44
N LYS A 635 14.05 -9.53 35.04
CA LYS A 635 14.39 -10.75 35.77
C LYS A 635 15.90 -11.06 35.75
N LYS A 636 16.57 -10.79 34.63
CA LYS A 636 18.00 -11.07 34.44
C LYS A 636 18.91 -10.05 35.12
N TYR A 637 18.56 -8.76 35.07
CA TYR A 637 19.44 -7.65 35.50
C TYR A 637 18.89 -6.85 36.69
N GLY A 638 17.58 -6.90 36.97
CA GLY A 638 16.94 -6.14 38.06
C GLY A 638 16.99 -6.80 39.43
N ARG A 639 17.97 -7.68 39.69
CA ARG A 639 18.18 -8.35 40.98
C ARG A 639 19.15 -7.58 41.91
N TYR A 640 19.53 -6.36 41.55
CA TYR A 640 20.39 -5.47 42.32
C TYR A 640 19.78 -4.08 42.45
#